data_AF-A0A843IXP9-F1
#
_entry.id   AF-A0A843IXP9-F1
#
_cell.length_a   1.000
_cell.length_b   1.000
_cell.length_c   1.000
_cell.angle_alpha   90.00
_cell.angle_beta   90.00
_cell.angle_gamma   90.00
#
_symmetry.space_group_name_H-M   'P 1'
#
loop_
_entity.id
_entity.type
_entity.pdbx_description
1 polymer ?
#
loop_
_entity_poly.entity_id
_entity_poly.type
_entity_poly.pdbx_seq_one_letter_code
_entity_poly.pdbx_strand_id
1 'polypeptide(L)'
;MSSKNIGIILAVIVAIAIIAAAVFLMSGNNDNKTEYTVTLDLDGGESPSVSTSAGWTYDSEAKTWSKKFGSGAELPIIENPTKADSGNVRYKFSAWNPGLPSVVNESKTYTAIYTTEYYAKILVEDQYGVYFWTEGVGETIADVIANPGPGADFEMTDATWGKFVNEINGLASTDDFSGYWSLYSYKDDAWTVSELGVSEMKTSENPVVGFFYVIAETEAPYGVIAGGPDKVTVPPVSDAKVWDGKTDGTTFCIQSASGLFLYISDATGTTMAERFKAATAAYNVPFEESKRGGISTLFGIGSVPKTDSEGNPVVDPDTEAPIYNYWAQFGMFYRVWDYMSTSLANTNANDFAQMAIVYGDGGMGSASGLTAPVYYDGKNLRTDTAMILVEDQNGVYFWTEGSGETIADCIDDASAGVTFTMTDVAWGKFVNEINGLASTDDFSGYWSLYILENGEWVSSDLGVSSLTTEDNPVVGFFYVEAETEEPYGIVAGGPDNVIVPSISSAKVWDGKTDGTIFGIQGESGLYFYINDATGEKMSERFKAATAAYSIPYEESAYGISSIFGIGTTKKTDEEGKDVYSYWAQYGLKDGAWAYMDTTLPNTNANDFAQMAIVYGDGGMGETVDITIPIYVSN
;
A
#
# COMPACT_ATOMS: atom_id res chain seq x y z
N MET A 1 100.76 -1.36 36.74
CA MET A 1 99.91 -1.25 35.54
C MET A 1 99.65 0.24 35.31
N SER A 2 100.03 0.78 34.14
CA SER A 2 99.83 2.21 33.84
C SER A 2 98.34 2.50 33.66
N SER A 3 97.90 3.74 33.91
CA SER A 3 96.50 4.18 33.77
C SER A 3 95.89 3.90 32.40
N LYS A 4 96.72 3.76 31.35
CA LYS A 4 96.28 3.31 30.01
C LYS A 4 95.72 1.89 29.98
N ASN A 5 96.23 0.98 30.82
CA ASN A 5 95.77 -0.42 30.83
C ASN A 5 94.42 -0.58 31.55
N ILE A 6 94.11 0.29 32.52
CA ILE A 6 92.82 0.26 33.23
C ILE A 6 91.69 0.74 32.31
N GLY A 7 91.93 1.77 31.48
CA GLY A 7 90.93 2.28 30.53
C GLY A 7 90.52 1.24 29.47
N ILE A 8 91.48 0.46 28.97
CA ILE A 8 91.19 -0.60 27.97
C ILE A 8 90.42 -1.76 28.63
N ILE A 9 90.78 -2.15 29.85
CA ILE A 9 90.07 -3.22 30.57
C ILE A 9 88.63 -2.79 30.89
N LEU A 10 88.41 -1.53 31.30
CA LEU A 10 87.06 -1.04 31.57
C LEU A 10 86.20 -0.97 30.30
N ALA A 11 86.77 -0.52 29.17
CA ALA A 11 86.07 -0.46 27.89
C ALA A 11 85.68 -1.86 27.38
N VAL A 12 86.55 -2.87 27.57
CA VAL A 12 86.26 -4.26 27.18
C VAL A 12 85.18 -4.87 28.08
N ILE A 13 85.20 -4.60 29.39
CA ILE A 13 84.16 -5.09 30.32
C ILE A 13 82.80 -4.45 30.00
N VAL A 14 82.75 -3.16 29.69
CA VAL A 14 81.50 -2.48 29.29
C VAL A 14 81.00 -2.99 27.93
N ALA A 15 81.90 -3.21 26.95
CA ALA A 15 81.51 -3.79 25.67
C ALA A 15 80.98 -5.23 25.82
N ILE A 16 81.61 -6.06 26.66
CA ILE A 16 81.13 -7.42 26.96
C ILE A 16 79.80 -7.38 27.71
N ALA A 17 79.60 -6.45 28.64
CA ALA A 17 78.33 -6.29 29.35
C ALA A 17 77.20 -5.81 28.42
N ILE A 18 77.50 -4.91 27.46
CA ILE A 18 76.53 -4.46 26.46
C ILE A 18 76.22 -5.58 25.46
N ILE A 19 77.21 -6.36 25.02
CA ILE A 19 76.99 -7.51 24.15
C ILE A 19 76.24 -8.62 24.89
N ALA A 20 76.54 -8.88 26.16
CA ALA A 20 75.81 -9.85 26.98
C ALA A 20 74.37 -9.39 27.25
N ALA A 21 74.13 -8.09 27.50
CA ALA A 21 72.78 -7.54 27.64
C ALA A 21 72.01 -7.57 26.31
N ALA A 22 72.67 -7.29 25.17
CA ALA A 22 72.08 -7.38 23.85
C ALA A 22 71.77 -8.84 23.45
N VAL A 23 72.63 -9.80 23.80
CA VAL A 23 72.40 -11.23 23.60
C VAL A 23 71.30 -11.74 24.53
N PHE A 24 71.19 -11.25 25.76
CA PHE A 24 70.10 -11.61 26.69
C PHE A 24 68.76 -10.97 26.30
N LEU A 25 68.76 -9.76 25.73
CA LEU A 25 67.57 -9.12 25.14
C LEU A 25 67.16 -9.75 23.80
N MET A 26 68.11 -10.31 23.02
CA MET A 26 67.81 -11.03 21.78
C MET A 26 67.48 -12.52 22.00
N SER A 27 67.89 -13.14 23.12
CA SER A 27 67.56 -14.53 23.45
C SER A 27 66.34 -14.68 24.36
N GLY A 28 65.78 -13.58 24.86
CA GLY A 28 64.63 -13.56 25.78
C GLY A 28 63.25 -13.66 25.12
N ASN A 29 63.17 -13.73 23.79
CA ASN A 29 61.89 -13.72 23.04
C ASN A 29 61.69 -14.97 22.17
N ASN A 30 62.26 -16.12 22.56
CA ASN A 30 61.64 -17.39 22.21
C ASN A 30 60.44 -17.59 23.14
N ASP A 31 59.43 -16.74 22.93
CA ASP A 31 58.04 -17.07 23.21
C ASP A 31 57.77 -18.38 22.46
N ASN A 32 58.02 -19.53 23.10
CA ASN A 32 57.30 -20.75 22.79
C ASN A 32 55.83 -20.50 23.17
N LYS A 33 55.18 -19.55 22.50
CA LYS A 33 53.75 -19.37 22.55
C LYS A 33 53.19 -20.65 21.98
N THR A 34 52.63 -21.46 22.87
CA THR A 34 51.94 -22.68 22.49
C THR A 34 50.93 -22.30 21.41
N GLU A 35 51.15 -22.82 20.20
CA GLU A 35 50.23 -22.64 19.08
C GLU A 35 49.15 -23.72 19.15
N TYR A 36 47.92 -23.31 18.92
CA TYR A 36 46.77 -24.19 18.82
C TYR A 36 46.15 -24.06 17.44
N THR A 37 45.80 -25.20 16.85
CA THR A 37 45.09 -25.24 15.56
C THR A 37 43.60 -25.34 15.84
N VAL A 38 42.84 -24.35 15.38
CA VAL A 38 41.39 -24.42 15.32
C VAL A 38 41.01 -24.97 13.95
N THR A 39 40.18 -26.01 13.94
CA THR A 39 39.61 -26.60 12.73
C THR A 39 38.10 -26.38 12.75
N LEU A 40 37.54 -25.89 11.65
CA LEU A 40 36.11 -25.75 11.42
C LEU A 40 35.68 -26.76 10.37
N ASP A 41 34.80 -27.67 10.77
CA ASP A 41 34.12 -28.58 9.86
C ASP A 41 32.73 -28.02 9.59
N LEU A 42 32.49 -27.58 8.36
CA LEU A 42 31.23 -26.94 7.98
C LEU A 42 30.13 -27.96 7.64
N ASP A 43 30.42 -29.27 7.71
CA ASP A 43 29.51 -30.37 7.34
C ASP A 43 28.83 -30.15 5.97
N GLY A 44 29.64 -29.77 4.98
CA GLY A 44 29.19 -29.48 3.62
C GLY A 44 28.52 -28.11 3.42
N GLY A 45 28.51 -27.23 4.44
CA GLY A 45 28.16 -25.82 4.30
C GLY A 45 29.34 -24.90 3.97
N GLU A 46 29.05 -23.60 3.89
CA GLU A 46 29.97 -22.51 3.57
C GLU A 46 29.83 -21.37 4.60
N SER A 47 30.92 -20.69 4.96
CA SER A 47 30.88 -19.51 5.85
C SER A 47 31.66 -18.33 5.22
N PRO A 48 31.01 -17.17 4.98
CA PRO A 48 31.66 -16.00 4.37
C PRO A 48 32.83 -15.46 5.20
N SER A 49 32.69 -15.46 6.52
CA SER A 49 33.74 -15.02 7.45
C SER A 49 35.03 -15.84 7.35
N VAL A 50 34.93 -17.14 7.02
CA VAL A 50 36.09 -18.04 6.90
C VAL A 50 36.76 -17.89 5.53
N SER A 51 35.97 -17.78 4.46
CA SER A 51 36.47 -17.67 3.09
C SER A 51 37.15 -16.34 2.77
N THR A 52 36.80 -15.28 3.50
CA THR A 52 37.35 -13.92 3.32
C THR A 52 38.47 -13.57 4.31
N SER A 53 38.57 -14.28 5.43
CA SER A 53 39.57 -14.01 6.47
C SER A 53 40.96 -14.54 6.11
N ALA A 54 41.97 -13.67 6.16
CA ALA A 54 43.35 -14.07 5.92
C ALA A 54 43.84 -15.15 6.90
N GLY A 55 44.48 -16.19 6.36
CA GLY A 55 45.22 -17.21 7.12
C GLY A 55 44.43 -18.48 7.50
N TRP A 56 43.20 -18.65 7.03
CA TRP A 56 42.55 -19.97 7.04
C TRP A 56 43.03 -20.81 5.85
N THR A 57 43.24 -22.10 6.08
CA THR A 57 43.63 -23.08 5.06
C THR A 57 42.51 -24.08 4.89
N TYR A 58 42.04 -24.27 3.66
CA TYR A 58 41.04 -25.29 3.33
C TYR A 58 41.72 -26.62 2.99
N ASP A 59 41.32 -27.68 3.69
CA ASP A 59 41.67 -29.07 3.35
C ASP A 59 40.53 -29.65 2.49
N SER A 60 40.81 -29.88 1.20
CA SER A 60 39.81 -30.40 0.26
C SER A 60 39.46 -31.87 0.48
N GLU A 61 40.35 -32.67 1.08
CA GLU A 61 40.08 -34.08 1.37
C GLU A 61 39.20 -34.22 2.61
N ALA A 62 39.53 -33.48 3.67
CA ALA A 62 38.74 -33.45 4.90
C ALA A 62 37.51 -32.54 4.81
N LYS A 63 37.45 -31.65 3.80
CA LYS A 63 36.45 -30.58 3.66
C LYS A 63 36.35 -29.66 4.89
N THR A 64 37.49 -29.36 5.51
CA THR A 64 37.57 -28.53 6.72
C THR A 64 38.46 -27.31 6.52
N TRP A 65 38.22 -26.27 7.31
CA TRP A 65 39.06 -25.07 7.36
C TRP A 65 39.90 -25.08 8.62
N SER A 66 41.18 -24.73 8.55
CA SER A 66 42.04 -24.67 9.74
C SER A 66 42.89 -23.41 9.81
N LYS A 67 43.12 -22.92 11.02
CA LYS A 67 43.99 -21.77 11.29
C LYS A 67 44.71 -21.94 12.63
N LYS A 68 45.97 -21.50 12.68
CA LYS A 68 46.77 -21.50 13.91
C LYS A 68 46.60 -20.20 14.68
N PHE A 69 46.50 -20.32 15.99
CA PHE A 69 46.37 -19.23 16.95
C PHE A 69 47.39 -19.40 18.08
N GLY A 70 47.91 -18.31 18.62
CA GLY A 70 48.66 -18.36 19.88
C GLY A 70 47.71 -18.65 21.05
N SER A 71 48.21 -19.34 22.08
CA SER A 71 47.47 -19.53 23.33
C SER A 71 46.92 -18.21 23.89
N GLY A 72 45.63 -18.21 24.25
CA GLY A 72 44.92 -17.05 24.77
C GLY A 72 44.52 -16.01 23.72
N ALA A 73 44.78 -16.24 22.43
CA ALA A 73 44.34 -15.35 21.37
C ALA A 73 42.81 -15.39 21.24
N GLU A 74 42.20 -14.24 20.96
CA GLU A 74 40.78 -14.13 20.67
C GLU A 74 40.45 -14.87 19.37
N LEU A 75 39.37 -15.66 19.39
CA LEU A 75 38.83 -16.26 18.19
C LEU A 75 38.04 -15.18 17.43
N PRO A 76 38.28 -14.97 16.12
CA PRO A 76 37.47 -14.04 15.35
C PRO A 76 36.01 -14.48 15.35
N ILE A 77 35.10 -13.51 15.20
CA ILE A 77 33.68 -13.81 15.03
C ILE A 77 33.52 -14.64 13.75
N ILE A 78 33.00 -15.85 13.92
CA ILE A 78 32.68 -16.74 12.80
C ILE A 78 31.18 -16.61 12.54
N GLU A 79 30.84 -16.10 11.36
CA GLU A 79 29.46 -16.05 10.89
C GLU A 79 28.89 -17.45 10.73
N ASN A 80 27.61 -17.61 11.03
CA ASN A 80 26.89 -18.88 10.93
C ASN A 80 27.04 -19.43 9.50
N PRO A 81 27.52 -20.69 9.34
CA PRO A 81 27.65 -21.29 8.04
C PRO A 81 26.27 -21.58 7.44
N THR A 82 26.18 -21.51 6.12
CA THR A 82 24.99 -21.86 5.32
C THR A 82 25.25 -23.15 4.57
N LYS A 83 24.29 -24.07 4.55
CA LYS A 83 24.38 -25.32 3.80
C LYS A 83 23.35 -25.31 2.68
N ALA A 84 23.78 -25.66 1.47
CA ALA A 84 22.91 -25.62 0.29
C ALA A 84 21.73 -26.59 0.45
N ASP A 85 20.56 -26.16 0.00
CA ASP A 85 19.34 -26.96 -0.01
C ASP A 85 19.51 -28.20 -0.91
N SER A 86 18.81 -29.28 -0.57
CA SER A 86 18.84 -30.54 -1.31
C SER A 86 17.42 -31.03 -1.56
N GLY A 87 16.86 -30.69 -2.72
CA GLY A 87 15.48 -31.05 -3.06
C GLY A 87 14.48 -30.33 -2.16
N ASN A 88 13.70 -31.07 -1.39
CA ASN A 88 12.71 -30.55 -0.42
C ASN A 88 13.27 -30.39 1.00
N VAL A 89 14.58 -30.45 1.15
CA VAL A 89 15.26 -30.31 2.44
C VAL A 89 16.04 -29.00 2.47
N ARG A 90 15.73 -28.14 3.45
CA ARG A 90 16.51 -26.97 3.83
C ARG A 90 17.32 -27.27 5.08
N TYR A 91 18.49 -26.62 5.20
CA TYR A 91 19.38 -26.80 6.34
C TYR A 91 19.55 -25.49 7.10
N LYS A 92 19.05 -25.44 8.33
CA LYS A 92 19.22 -24.29 9.21
C LYS A 92 20.35 -24.56 10.20
N PHE A 93 21.34 -23.67 10.24
CA PHE A 93 22.42 -23.77 11.23
C PHE A 93 21.85 -23.67 12.65
N SER A 94 22.14 -24.67 13.48
CA SER A 94 21.66 -24.76 14.85
C SER A 94 22.71 -24.30 15.84
N ALA A 95 23.94 -24.83 15.74
CA ALA A 95 25.04 -24.54 16.66
C ALA A 95 26.38 -25.10 16.15
N TRP A 96 27.47 -24.68 16.79
CA TRP A 96 28.75 -25.37 16.74
C TRP A 96 28.81 -26.46 17.81
N ASN A 97 29.40 -27.62 17.50
CA ASN A 97 29.70 -28.66 18.47
C ASN A 97 31.19 -29.05 18.48
N PRO A 98 31.90 -28.83 19.60
CA PRO A 98 31.44 -28.07 20.76
C PRO A 98 31.19 -26.58 20.42
N GLY A 99 30.63 -25.80 21.34
CA GLY A 99 30.46 -24.35 21.12
C GLY A 99 31.80 -23.64 20.93
N LEU A 100 31.85 -22.63 20.05
CA LEU A 100 33.07 -21.84 19.81
C LEU A 100 33.46 -21.06 21.08
N PRO A 101 34.75 -21.08 21.48
CA PRO A 101 35.22 -20.29 22.62
C PRO A 101 35.51 -18.84 22.20
N SER A 102 35.52 -17.93 23.17
CA SER A 102 35.99 -16.54 22.94
C SER A 102 37.51 -16.45 22.79
N VAL A 103 38.27 -17.38 23.38
CA VAL A 103 39.74 -17.44 23.31
C VAL A 103 40.23 -18.87 23.05
N VAL A 104 41.34 -19.00 22.33
CA VAL A 104 41.90 -20.29 21.94
C VAL A 104 42.92 -20.79 22.96
N ASN A 105 42.60 -21.88 23.65
CA ASN A 105 43.47 -22.51 24.66
C ASN A 105 43.82 -23.98 24.38
N GLU A 106 43.28 -24.54 23.31
CA GLU A 106 43.58 -25.90 22.87
C GLU A 106 43.34 -26.03 21.36
N SER A 107 44.02 -26.99 20.72
CA SER A 107 43.71 -27.36 19.33
C SER A 107 42.42 -28.16 19.32
N LYS A 108 41.44 -27.72 18.53
CA LYS A 108 40.11 -28.34 18.53
C LYS A 108 39.40 -28.20 17.20
N THR A 109 38.62 -29.23 16.87
CA THR A 109 37.68 -29.22 15.75
C THR A 109 36.30 -28.83 16.26
N TYR A 110 35.66 -27.89 15.57
CA TYR A 110 34.29 -27.46 15.81
C TYR A 110 33.47 -27.80 14.57
N THR A 111 32.44 -28.62 14.73
CA THR A 111 31.57 -29.06 13.63
C THR A 111 30.28 -28.27 13.66
N ALA A 112 29.88 -27.76 12.51
CA ALA A 112 28.58 -27.12 12.33
C ALA A 112 27.46 -28.17 12.40
N ILE A 113 26.44 -27.89 13.21
CA ILE A 113 25.22 -28.70 13.30
C ILE A 113 24.11 -27.97 12.57
N TYR A 114 23.37 -28.70 11.74
CA TYR A 114 22.19 -28.20 11.06
C TYR A 114 20.95 -28.97 11.49
N THR A 115 19.83 -28.25 11.61
CA THR A 115 18.49 -28.84 11.69
C THR A 115 17.96 -28.98 10.27
N THR A 116 17.46 -30.19 9.97
CA THR A 116 16.74 -30.48 8.73
C THR A 116 15.35 -29.88 8.82
N GLU A 117 15.00 -29.02 7.87
CA GLU A 117 13.64 -28.49 7.70
C GLU A 117 13.09 -29.04 6.39
N TYR A 118 11.93 -29.69 6.44
CA TYR A 118 11.23 -30.15 5.23
C TYR A 118 10.36 -29.03 4.71
N TYR A 119 10.36 -28.91 3.39
CA TYR A 119 9.71 -27.83 2.69
C TYR A 119 8.67 -28.38 1.72
N ALA A 120 7.49 -27.77 1.68
CA ALA A 120 6.46 -28.06 0.68
C ALA A 120 6.10 -26.81 -0.12
N LYS A 121 5.85 -27.02 -1.42
CA LYS A 121 5.09 -26.09 -2.26
C LYS A 121 3.63 -26.47 -2.25
N ILE A 122 2.78 -25.47 -2.16
CA ILE A 122 1.33 -25.62 -2.08
C ILE A 122 0.72 -24.83 -3.23
N LEU A 123 -0.05 -25.52 -4.05
CA LEU A 123 -0.99 -24.89 -4.98
C LEU A 123 -2.33 -24.68 -4.27
N VAL A 124 -2.93 -23.51 -4.42
CA VAL A 124 -4.31 -23.27 -4.02
C VAL A 124 -5.08 -22.87 -5.27
N GLU A 125 -6.24 -23.46 -5.51
CA GLU A 125 -7.09 -23.18 -6.66
C GLU A 125 -8.57 -23.19 -6.28
N ASP A 126 -9.31 -22.16 -6.69
CA ASP A 126 -10.77 -22.12 -6.50
C ASP A 126 -11.56 -22.83 -7.62
N GLN A 127 -12.88 -22.84 -7.51
CA GLN A 127 -13.77 -23.47 -8.50
C GLN A 127 -13.77 -22.79 -9.88
N TYR A 128 -13.21 -21.58 -10.00
CA TYR A 128 -13.14 -20.82 -11.24
C TYR A 128 -11.77 -20.96 -11.93
N GLY A 129 -10.80 -21.61 -11.29
CA GLY A 129 -9.44 -21.77 -11.79
C GLY A 129 -8.52 -20.61 -11.48
N VAL A 130 -8.91 -19.72 -10.56
CA VAL A 130 -7.98 -18.74 -9.99
C VAL A 130 -7.09 -19.48 -9.01
N TYR A 131 -5.77 -19.34 -9.16
CA TYR A 131 -4.80 -20.06 -8.35
C TYR A 131 -3.64 -19.19 -7.90
N PHE A 132 -2.96 -19.64 -6.85
CA PHE A 132 -1.65 -19.14 -6.45
C PHE A 132 -0.80 -20.25 -5.85
N TRP A 133 0.50 -19.99 -5.75
CA TRP A 133 1.45 -20.86 -5.06
C TRP A 133 1.89 -20.22 -3.75
N THR A 134 1.94 -21.02 -2.70
CA THR A 134 2.60 -20.68 -1.43
C THR A 134 3.59 -21.77 -1.04
N GLU A 135 4.38 -21.50 -0.01
CA GLU A 135 5.38 -22.44 0.49
C GLU A 135 5.55 -22.32 2.00
N GLY A 136 6.03 -23.37 2.65
CA GLY A 136 6.34 -23.32 4.07
C GLY A 136 7.24 -24.47 4.49
N VAL A 137 7.62 -24.48 5.77
CA VAL A 137 8.48 -25.50 6.36
C VAL A 137 7.77 -26.22 7.51
N GLY A 138 7.93 -27.53 7.57
CA GLY A 138 7.24 -28.35 8.56
C GLY A 138 7.38 -29.85 8.30
N GLU A 139 7.28 -30.69 9.33
CA GLU A 139 7.36 -32.15 9.18
C GLU A 139 6.12 -32.71 8.45
N THR A 140 4.97 -32.11 8.70
CA THR A 140 3.67 -32.42 8.08
C THR A 140 3.13 -31.24 7.29
N ILE A 141 2.15 -31.47 6.42
CA ILE A 141 1.47 -30.39 5.70
C ILE A 141 0.73 -29.44 6.66
N ALA A 142 0.20 -29.95 7.78
CA ALA A 142 -0.37 -29.12 8.83
C ALA A 142 0.64 -28.12 9.41
N ASP A 143 1.90 -28.53 9.60
CA ASP A 143 2.96 -27.63 10.09
C ASP A 143 3.30 -26.55 9.04
N VAL A 144 3.32 -26.94 7.76
CA VAL A 144 3.60 -26.04 6.63
C VAL A 144 2.52 -24.96 6.52
N ILE A 145 1.23 -25.33 6.57
CA ILE A 145 0.13 -24.36 6.45
C ILE A 145 -0.19 -23.62 7.74
N ALA A 146 0.37 -24.02 8.88
CA ALA A 146 0.29 -23.24 10.11
C ALA A 146 1.18 -21.99 10.06
N ASN A 147 2.19 -21.97 9.19
CA ASN A 147 3.07 -20.83 8.94
C ASN A 147 3.38 -20.74 7.43
N PRO A 148 2.36 -20.47 6.60
CA PRO A 148 2.54 -20.43 5.16
C PRO A 148 3.38 -19.20 4.77
N GLY A 149 3.80 -19.17 3.50
CA GLY A 149 4.43 -18.01 2.90
C GLY A 149 3.50 -16.79 2.92
N PRO A 150 4.06 -15.58 2.79
CA PRO A 150 3.29 -14.34 2.86
C PRO A 150 2.16 -14.33 1.83
N GLY A 151 1.02 -13.73 2.20
CA GLY A 151 -0.17 -13.61 1.34
C GLY A 151 -1.04 -14.86 1.27
N ALA A 152 -0.73 -15.90 2.03
CA ALA A 152 -1.60 -17.05 2.22
C ALA A 152 -1.99 -17.17 3.70
N ASP A 153 -3.27 -17.41 3.95
CA ASP A 153 -3.85 -17.65 5.26
C ASP A 153 -4.72 -18.91 5.19
N PHE A 154 -4.58 -19.78 6.18
CA PHE A 154 -5.26 -21.08 6.24
C PHE A 154 -5.91 -21.22 7.61
N GLU A 155 -7.22 -21.40 7.64
CA GLU A 155 -7.90 -21.82 8.84
C GLU A 155 -8.08 -23.34 8.84
N MET A 156 -7.61 -23.99 9.93
CA MET A 156 -7.76 -25.42 10.13
C MET A 156 -8.74 -25.72 11.25
N THR A 157 -9.58 -26.73 11.05
CA THR A 157 -10.52 -27.22 12.06
C THR A 157 -10.16 -28.66 12.45
N ASP A 158 -10.22 -28.96 13.75
CA ASP A 158 -10.08 -30.32 14.27
C ASP A 158 -11.36 -31.13 14.01
N ALA A 159 -11.23 -32.31 13.41
CA ALA A 159 -12.30 -33.30 13.27
C ALA A 159 -11.89 -34.65 13.88
N THR A 160 -12.88 -35.55 14.03
CA THR A 160 -12.66 -36.93 14.52
C THR A 160 -11.73 -37.76 13.63
N TRP A 161 -11.54 -37.36 12.38
CA TRP A 161 -10.68 -38.00 11.38
C TRP A 161 -9.38 -37.22 11.11
N GLY A 162 -9.08 -36.18 11.90
CA GLY A 162 -7.86 -35.37 11.77
C GLY A 162 -8.16 -33.89 11.57
N LYS A 163 -7.11 -33.09 11.31
CA LYS A 163 -7.27 -31.69 10.90
C LYS A 163 -7.60 -31.61 9.42
N PHE A 164 -8.45 -30.67 9.07
CA PHE A 164 -8.73 -30.29 7.69
C PHE A 164 -8.74 -28.78 7.54
N VAL A 165 -8.59 -28.32 6.31
CA VAL A 165 -8.61 -26.90 5.97
C VAL A 165 -10.05 -26.48 5.76
N ASN A 166 -10.52 -25.56 6.59
CA ASN A 166 -11.87 -25.02 6.50
C ASN A 166 -11.92 -23.80 5.58
N GLU A 167 -10.92 -22.93 5.64
CA GLU A 167 -10.85 -21.69 4.88
C GLU A 167 -9.44 -21.44 4.37
N ILE A 168 -9.33 -20.88 3.16
CA ILE A 168 -8.08 -20.37 2.60
C ILE A 168 -8.36 -18.98 2.01
N ASN A 169 -7.62 -17.96 2.47
CA ASN A 169 -7.73 -16.58 1.96
C ASN A 169 -9.19 -16.11 1.79
N GLY A 170 -10.00 -16.17 2.85
CA GLY A 170 -11.40 -15.68 2.84
C GLY A 170 -12.43 -16.65 2.24
N LEU A 171 -12.02 -17.71 1.55
CA LEU A 171 -12.93 -18.71 0.97
C LEU A 171 -13.12 -19.89 1.93
N ALA A 172 -14.20 -19.84 2.71
CA ALA A 172 -14.60 -20.89 3.63
C ALA A 172 -15.36 -22.03 2.95
N SER A 173 -15.22 -23.23 3.52
CA SER A 173 -16.07 -24.39 3.22
C SER A 173 -17.49 -24.11 3.71
N THR A 174 -18.48 -24.70 3.04
CA THR A 174 -19.89 -24.55 3.45
C THR A 174 -20.23 -25.53 4.57
N ASP A 175 -21.14 -25.12 5.47
CA ASP A 175 -21.59 -25.94 6.60
C ASP A 175 -22.19 -27.29 6.18
N ASP A 176 -22.76 -27.36 4.97
CA ASP A 176 -23.37 -28.55 4.38
C ASP A 176 -22.41 -29.36 3.50
N PHE A 177 -21.14 -28.96 3.41
CA PHE A 177 -20.11 -29.52 2.52
C PHE A 177 -20.49 -29.52 1.03
N SER A 178 -21.43 -28.68 0.60
CA SER A 178 -21.66 -28.39 -0.81
C SER A 178 -20.47 -27.67 -1.45
N GLY A 179 -19.62 -26.99 -0.66
CA GLY A 179 -18.30 -26.48 -1.05
C GLY A 179 -17.24 -26.82 0.00
N TYR A 180 -16.11 -27.38 -0.41
CA TYR A 180 -15.02 -27.73 0.52
C TYR A 180 -13.64 -27.78 -0.15
N TRP A 181 -12.58 -27.68 0.65
CA TRP A 181 -11.20 -27.83 0.19
C TRP A 181 -10.77 -29.30 0.15
N SER A 182 -10.37 -29.78 -1.03
CA SER A 182 -9.83 -31.13 -1.21
C SER A 182 -8.31 -31.10 -1.35
N LEU A 183 -7.63 -31.96 -0.57
CA LEU A 183 -6.18 -32.08 -0.54
C LEU A 183 -5.68 -33.10 -1.58
N TYR A 184 -4.73 -32.68 -2.41
CA TYR A 184 -4.07 -33.53 -3.40
C TYR A 184 -2.57 -33.56 -3.18
N SER A 185 -1.94 -34.68 -3.52
CA SER A 185 -0.49 -34.81 -3.65
C SER A 185 -0.09 -34.81 -5.12
N TYR A 186 1.03 -34.18 -5.45
CA TYR A 186 1.58 -34.22 -6.82
C TYR A 186 2.72 -35.23 -6.90
N LYS A 187 2.54 -36.30 -7.68
CA LYS A 187 3.53 -37.37 -7.89
C LYS A 187 3.47 -37.85 -9.34
N ASP A 188 4.64 -38.15 -9.91
CA ASP A 188 4.76 -38.67 -11.28
C ASP A 188 4.00 -37.83 -12.33
N ASP A 189 4.14 -36.51 -12.20
CA ASP A 189 3.48 -35.48 -13.03
C ASP A 189 1.94 -35.48 -12.99
N ALA A 190 1.33 -36.08 -11.96
CA ALA A 190 -0.11 -36.16 -11.78
C ALA A 190 -0.56 -35.74 -10.37
N TRP A 191 -1.72 -35.10 -10.30
CA TRP A 191 -2.41 -34.81 -9.04
C TRP A 191 -3.25 -36.01 -8.62
N THR A 192 -3.08 -36.47 -7.39
CA THR A 192 -3.90 -37.54 -6.80
C THR A 192 -4.54 -37.05 -5.51
N VAL A 193 -5.85 -37.30 -5.36
CA VAL A 193 -6.58 -36.99 -4.12
C VAL A 193 -5.88 -37.73 -2.97
N SER A 194 -5.64 -37.04 -1.87
CA SER A 194 -5.09 -37.66 -0.69
C SER A 194 -6.15 -38.38 0.12
N GLU A 195 -5.84 -39.60 0.57
CA GLU A 195 -6.60 -40.31 1.60
C GLU A 195 -6.17 -39.91 3.02
N LEU A 196 -5.11 -39.09 3.16
CA LEU A 196 -4.56 -38.63 4.43
C LEU A 196 -5.00 -37.20 4.71
N GLY A 197 -5.26 -36.89 5.98
CA GLY A 197 -5.44 -35.51 6.44
C GLY A 197 -4.13 -34.73 6.47
N VAL A 198 -4.20 -33.40 6.60
CA VAL A 198 -3.00 -32.52 6.59
C VAL A 198 -2.01 -32.84 7.72
N SER A 199 -2.50 -33.35 8.87
CA SER A 199 -1.65 -33.73 10.01
C SER A 199 -0.94 -35.08 9.85
N GLU A 200 -1.39 -35.92 8.92
CA GLU A 200 -0.80 -37.25 8.68
C GLU A 200 0.09 -37.25 7.45
N MET A 201 -0.12 -36.31 6.52
CA MET A 201 0.67 -36.17 5.31
C MET A 201 2.05 -35.57 5.63
N LYS A 202 3.10 -36.39 5.49
CA LYS A 202 4.49 -35.95 5.69
C LYS A 202 5.02 -35.14 4.50
N THR A 203 5.63 -34.00 4.80
CA THR A 203 6.28 -33.11 3.82
C THR A 203 7.44 -33.78 3.10
N SER A 204 8.16 -34.67 3.79
CA SER A 204 9.28 -35.43 3.20
C SER A 204 8.85 -36.35 2.05
N GLU A 205 7.61 -36.82 2.07
CA GLU A 205 7.02 -37.75 1.10
C GLU A 205 6.12 -37.05 0.07
N ASN A 206 5.68 -35.83 0.39
CA ASN A 206 4.75 -35.03 -0.41
C ASN A 206 5.26 -33.57 -0.46
N PRO A 207 6.38 -33.32 -1.16
CA PRO A 207 6.98 -31.98 -1.23
C PRO A 207 6.17 -30.98 -2.06
N VAL A 208 5.13 -31.46 -2.76
CA VAL A 208 4.24 -30.66 -3.57
C VAL A 208 2.81 -31.16 -3.33
N VAL A 209 1.96 -30.27 -2.85
CA VAL A 209 0.56 -30.54 -2.54
C VAL A 209 -0.34 -29.45 -3.11
N GLY A 210 -1.64 -29.73 -3.19
CA GLY A 210 -2.60 -28.81 -3.75
C GLY A 210 -3.91 -28.83 -2.96
N PHE A 211 -4.48 -27.66 -2.73
CA PHE A 211 -5.84 -27.49 -2.20
C PHE A 211 -6.71 -26.98 -3.34
N PHE A 212 -7.72 -27.77 -3.70
CA PHE A 212 -8.67 -27.43 -4.75
C PHE A 212 -10.04 -27.27 -4.14
N TYR A 213 -10.69 -26.14 -4.38
CA TYR A 213 -12.05 -25.92 -3.91
C TYR A 213 -13.03 -26.72 -4.78
N VAL A 214 -13.79 -27.61 -4.16
CA VAL A 214 -14.69 -28.56 -4.82
C VAL A 214 -16.12 -28.22 -4.47
N ILE A 215 -17.00 -28.16 -5.48
CA ILE A 215 -18.44 -28.03 -5.29
C ILE A 215 -19.10 -29.40 -5.53
N ALA A 216 -19.83 -29.91 -4.54
CA ALA A 216 -20.50 -31.20 -4.57
C ALA A 216 -22.02 -31.09 -4.79
N GLU A 217 -22.62 -32.08 -5.46
CA GLU A 217 -24.09 -32.23 -5.53
C GLU A 217 -24.64 -32.65 -4.16
N THR A 218 -25.56 -31.87 -3.62
CA THR A 218 -26.22 -32.15 -2.33
C THR A 218 -27.16 -33.36 -2.37
N GLU A 219 -27.58 -33.83 -3.56
CA GLU A 219 -28.58 -34.90 -3.72
C GLU A 219 -28.03 -36.25 -4.23
N ALA A 220 -26.76 -36.33 -4.64
CA ALA A 220 -26.13 -37.59 -5.07
C ALA A 220 -24.99 -37.96 -4.11
N PRO A 221 -24.69 -39.26 -3.87
CA PRO A 221 -23.53 -39.64 -3.09
C PRO A 221 -22.24 -39.22 -3.82
N TYR A 222 -21.76 -38.01 -3.51
CA TYR A 222 -20.45 -37.44 -3.87
C TYR A 222 -20.17 -37.25 -5.38
N GLY A 223 -21.12 -36.71 -6.14
CA GLY A 223 -20.84 -36.20 -7.49
C GLY A 223 -20.14 -34.83 -7.44
N VAL A 224 -18.97 -34.69 -8.06
CA VAL A 224 -18.25 -33.39 -8.16
C VAL A 224 -18.82 -32.56 -9.31
N ILE A 225 -19.42 -31.40 -9.01
CA ILE A 225 -20.00 -30.47 -9.99
C ILE A 225 -18.91 -29.60 -10.61
N ALA A 226 -18.03 -29.02 -9.79
CA ALA A 226 -17.02 -28.05 -10.20
C ALA A 226 -15.77 -28.12 -9.31
N GLY A 227 -14.63 -27.66 -9.83
CA GLY A 227 -13.32 -27.75 -9.17
C GLY A 227 -12.53 -29.04 -9.48
N GLY A 228 -11.31 -29.08 -8.94
CA GLY A 228 -10.36 -30.18 -9.08
C GLY A 228 -9.35 -30.01 -10.23
N PRO A 229 -8.18 -30.67 -10.14
CA PRO A 229 -7.03 -30.44 -11.03
C PRO A 229 -7.29 -30.77 -12.51
N ASP A 230 -8.31 -31.59 -12.82
CA ASP A 230 -8.63 -31.98 -14.20
C ASP A 230 -9.45 -30.92 -14.95
N LYS A 231 -10.01 -29.92 -14.25
CA LYS A 231 -10.88 -28.91 -14.86
C LYS A 231 -10.15 -27.66 -15.32
N VAL A 232 -8.93 -27.42 -14.85
CA VAL A 232 -8.17 -26.19 -15.11
C VAL A 232 -6.73 -26.52 -15.47
N THR A 233 -6.17 -25.77 -16.42
CA THR A 233 -4.76 -25.92 -16.80
C THR A 233 -3.89 -25.24 -15.75
N VAL A 234 -3.52 -25.99 -14.72
CA VAL A 234 -2.52 -25.56 -13.72
C VAL A 234 -1.14 -25.48 -14.39
N PRO A 235 -0.33 -24.44 -14.12
CA PRO A 235 1.05 -24.41 -14.57
C PRO A 235 1.85 -25.63 -14.09
N PRO A 236 2.87 -26.06 -14.85
CA PRO A 236 3.84 -27.02 -14.37
C PRO A 236 4.43 -26.57 -13.02
N VAL A 237 4.67 -27.51 -12.10
CA VAL A 237 5.26 -27.21 -10.78
C VAL A 237 6.64 -26.54 -10.90
N SER A 238 7.36 -26.77 -12.00
CA SER A 238 8.61 -26.07 -12.32
C SER A 238 8.45 -24.56 -12.43
N ASP A 239 7.24 -24.11 -12.78
CA ASP A 239 6.88 -22.73 -13.04
C ASP A 239 6.19 -22.09 -11.82
N ALA A 240 6.07 -22.84 -10.71
CA ALA A 240 5.50 -22.34 -9.47
C ALA A 240 6.34 -21.17 -8.91
N LYS A 241 5.69 -20.01 -8.81
CA LYS A 241 6.24 -18.78 -8.25
C LYS A 241 5.43 -18.38 -7.03
N VAL A 242 6.12 -18.32 -5.88
CA VAL A 242 5.53 -17.92 -4.62
C VAL A 242 5.78 -16.42 -4.42
N TRP A 243 4.75 -15.70 -4.02
CA TRP A 243 4.91 -14.32 -3.62
C TRP A 243 5.74 -14.23 -2.34
N ASP A 244 6.73 -13.34 -2.35
CA ASP A 244 7.74 -13.24 -1.28
C ASP A 244 7.41 -12.12 -0.27
N GLY A 245 6.21 -11.55 -0.36
CA GLY A 245 5.75 -10.46 0.51
C GLY A 245 6.43 -9.12 0.23
N LYS A 246 7.20 -9.01 -0.87
CA LYS A 246 7.79 -7.72 -1.23
C LYS A 246 6.71 -6.76 -1.71
N THR A 247 6.96 -5.50 -1.40
CA THR A 247 6.16 -4.32 -1.75
C THR A 247 6.99 -3.32 -2.54
N ASP A 248 8.08 -3.78 -3.16
CA ASP A 248 8.89 -2.97 -4.05
C ASP A 248 8.03 -2.62 -5.28
N GLY A 249 7.35 -1.46 -5.24
CA GLY A 249 6.42 -1.02 -6.27
C GLY A 249 4.95 -1.07 -5.82
N THR A 250 4.08 -1.51 -6.72
CA THR A 250 2.64 -1.63 -6.46
C THR A 250 2.30 -3.09 -6.21
N THR A 251 1.62 -3.37 -5.09
CA THR A 251 1.08 -4.69 -4.79
C THR A 251 -0.33 -4.82 -5.35
N PHE A 252 -0.56 -5.84 -6.17
CA PHE A 252 -1.88 -6.16 -6.72
C PHE A 252 -2.49 -7.30 -5.93
N CYS A 253 -3.65 -7.08 -5.33
CA CYS A 253 -4.52 -8.12 -4.81
C CYS A 253 -5.48 -8.56 -5.92
N ILE A 254 -5.40 -9.80 -6.37
CA ILE A 254 -6.36 -10.35 -7.33
C ILE A 254 -7.36 -11.18 -6.55
N GLN A 255 -8.65 -10.85 -6.65
CA GLN A 255 -9.74 -11.57 -6.00
C GLN A 255 -10.69 -12.16 -7.04
N SER A 256 -11.03 -13.44 -6.89
CA SER A 256 -12.00 -14.11 -7.75
C SER A 256 -13.44 -13.92 -7.24
N ALA A 257 -14.42 -14.34 -8.04
CA ALA A 257 -15.83 -14.30 -7.64
C ALA A 257 -16.17 -15.23 -6.45
N SER A 258 -15.28 -16.17 -6.10
CA SER A 258 -15.47 -17.02 -4.92
C SER A 258 -15.06 -16.32 -3.62
N GLY A 259 -14.29 -15.24 -3.71
CA GLY A 259 -13.65 -14.61 -2.56
C GLY A 259 -12.18 -14.98 -2.39
N LEU A 260 -11.69 -16.02 -3.09
CA LEU A 260 -10.26 -16.37 -3.06
C LEU A 260 -9.43 -15.20 -3.59
N PHE A 261 -8.41 -14.81 -2.85
CA PHE A 261 -7.47 -13.77 -3.27
C PHE A 261 -6.02 -14.24 -3.29
N LEU A 262 -5.20 -13.53 -4.07
CA LEU A 262 -3.74 -13.66 -4.10
C LEU A 262 -3.07 -12.30 -4.26
N TYR A 263 -1.81 -12.19 -3.86
CA TYR A 263 -1.00 -11.00 -4.07
C TYR A 263 0.11 -11.24 -5.09
N ILE A 264 0.36 -10.24 -5.94
CA ILE A 264 1.51 -10.18 -6.85
C ILE A 264 2.09 -8.76 -6.83
N SER A 265 3.39 -8.61 -7.08
CA SER A 265 4.05 -7.30 -7.07
C SER A 265 5.27 -7.27 -7.97
N ASP A 266 5.47 -6.17 -8.69
CA ASP A 266 6.73 -5.90 -9.39
C ASP A 266 6.94 -4.38 -9.49
N ALA A 267 8.18 -3.92 -9.28
CA ALA A 267 8.53 -2.51 -9.34
C ALA A 267 8.67 -1.98 -10.78
N THR A 268 8.73 -2.87 -11.77
CA THR A 268 9.08 -2.55 -13.16
C THR A 268 7.90 -1.90 -13.87
N GLY A 269 8.08 -0.64 -14.29
CA GLY A 269 7.09 0.09 -15.06
C GLY A 269 6.81 1.47 -14.49
N THR A 270 6.38 2.37 -15.36
CA THR A 270 5.98 3.75 -15.03
C THR A 270 4.47 3.93 -15.03
N THR A 271 3.73 3.06 -15.71
CA THR A 271 2.26 3.01 -15.70
C THR A 271 1.75 1.77 -14.96
N MET A 272 0.51 1.80 -14.49
CA MET A 272 -0.12 0.64 -13.83
C MET A 272 -0.24 -0.57 -14.75
N ALA A 273 -0.47 -0.37 -16.06
CA ALA A 273 -0.49 -1.47 -17.01
C ALA A 273 0.88 -2.15 -17.14
N GLU A 274 1.97 -1.37 -17.18
CA GLU A 274 3.33 -1.92 -17.25
C GLU A 274 3.68 -2.73 -15.99
N ARG A 275 3.36 -2.19 -14.80
CA ARG A 275 3.60 -2.91 -13.53
C ARG A 275 2.75 -4.16 -13.40
N PHE A 276 1.47 -4.10 -13.74
CA PHE A 276 0.61 -5.28 -13.69
C PHE A 276 1.08 -6.37 -14.65
N LYS A 277 1.54 -6.00 -15.84
CA LYS A 277 2.13 -6.94 -16.80
C LYS A 277 3.45 -7.55 -16.31
N ALA A 278 4.29 -6.76 -15.64
CA ALA A 278 5.53 -7.26 -15.04
C ALA A 278 5.22 -8.23 -13.90
N ALA A 279 4.30 -7.88 -12.99
CA ALA A 279 3.88 -8.72 -11.89
C ALA A 279 3.26 -10.04 -12.40
N THR A 280 2.31 -9.98 -13.34
CA THR A 280 1.67 -11.20 -13.88
C THR A 280 2.70 -12.12 -14.57
N ALA A 281 3.69 -11.57 -15.27
CA ALA A 281 4.79 -12.34 -15.83
C ALA A 281 5.72 -12.94 -14.76
N ALA A 282 6.03 -12.20 -13.70
CA ALA A 282 6.90 -12.65 -12.60
C ALA A 282 6.29 -13.84 -11.83
N TYR A 283 4.96 -13.87 -11.72
CA TYR A 283 4.20 -14.91 -11.00
C TYR A 283 3.46 -15.90 -11.90
N ASN A 284 3.70 -15.87 -13.22
CA ASN A 284 3.04 -16.73 -14.21
C ASN A 284 1.50 -16.68 -14.18
N VAL A 285 0.93 -15.53 -13.83
CA VAL A 285 -0.51 -15.29 -13.89
C VAL A 285 -0.90 -15.01 -15.34
N PRO A 286 -1.74 -15.83 -15.99
CA PRO A 286 -2.12 -15.62 -17.38
C PRO A 286 -3.08 -14.43 -17.46
N PHE A 287 -2.72 -13.46 -18.31
CA PHE A 287 -3.37 -12.16 -18.44
C PHE A 287 -3.44 -11.76 -19.91
N GLU A 288 -4.61 -11.27 -20.34
CA GLU A 288 -4.79 -10.59 -21.62
C GLU A 288 -5.31 -9.17 -21.41
N GLU A 289 -4.63 -8.20 -22.01
CA GLU A 289 -5.02 -6.80 -21.96
C GLU A 289 -6.23 -6.52 -22.88
N SER A 290 -7.16 -5.69 -22.41
CA SER A 290 -8.28 -5.23 -23.20
C SER A 290 -7.86 -4.14 -24.19
N LYS A 291 -8.61 -3.98 -25.29
CA LYS A 291 -8.37 -2.91 -26.28
C LYS A 291 -8.47 -1.49 -25.69
N ARG A 292 -9.03 -1.34 -24.49
CA ARG A 292 -9.19 -0.07 -23.78
C ARG A 292 -8.10 0.16 -22.71
N GLY A 293 -7.09 -0.70 -22.63
CA GLY A 293 -6.01 -0.61 -21.62
C GLY A 293 -6.43 -1.05 -20.22
N GLY A 294 -7.45 -1.93 -20.14
CA GLY A 294 -7.86 -2.62 -18.91
C GLY A 294 -7.62 -4.12 -19.03
N ILE A 295 -8.34 -4.93 -18.26
CA ILE A 295 -8.18 -6.39 -18.24
C ILE A 295 -9.25 -7.04 -19.12
N SER A 296 -8.84 -7.83 -20.12
CA SER A 296 -9.75 -8.62 -20.95
C SER A 296 -10.01 -9.97 -20.34
N THR A 297 -8.93 -10.69 -20.01
CA THR A 297 -8.99 -11.97 -19.31
C THR A 297 -7.88 -12.07 -18.27
N LEU A 298 -8.16 -12.79 -17.19
CA LEU A 298 -7.19 -13.17 -16.17
C LEU A 298 -7.52 -14.60 -15.74
N PHE A 299 -6.53 -15.48 -15.61
CA PHE A 299 -6.79 -16.93 -15.43
C PHE A 299 -7.61 -17.56 -16.57
N GLY A 300 -7.63 -16.93 -17.76
CA GLY A 300 -8.49 -17.32 -18.88
C GLY A 300 -9.98 -16.97 -18.67
N ILE A 301 -10.32 -16.31 -17.57
CA ILE A 301 -11.66 -15.84 -17.23
C ILE A 301 -11.85 -14.47 -17.87
N GLY A 302 -12.73 -14.38 -18.85
CA GLY A 302 -13.14 -13.13 -19.49
C GLY A 302 -14.50 -12.64 -18.98
N SER A 303 -15.00 -11.55 -19.56
CA SER A 303 -16.34 -11.07 -19.22
C SER A 303 -17.43 -12.04 -19.67
N VAL A 304 -18.33 -12.41 -18.75
CA VAL A 304 -19.48 -13.28 -19.05
C VAL A 304 -20.78 -12.63 -18.55
N PRO A 305 -21.91 -12.78 -19.26
CA PRO A 305 -23.20 -12.32 -18.73
C PRO A 305 -23.48 -12.98 -17.37
N LYS A 306 -23.89 -12.19 -16.38
CA LYS A 306 -24.39 -12.69 -15.10
C LYS A 306 -25.69 -13.44 -15.39
N THR A 307 -25.84 -14.64 -14.86
CA THR A 307 -27.08 -15.43 -14.99
C THR A 307 -27.73 -15.66 -13.64
N ASP A 308 -29.06 -15.74 -13.61
CA ASP A 308 -29.82 -16.21 -12.45
C ASP A 308 -29.64 -17.73 -12.23
N SER A 309 -30.31 -18.28 -11.22
CA SER A 309 -30.28 -19.73 -10.93
C SER A 309 -30.86 -20.62 -12.03
N GLU A 310 -31.59 -20.04 -12.98
CA GLU A 310 -32.17 -20.73 -14.14
C GLU A 310 -31.30 -20.59 -15.39
N GLY A 311 -30.21 -19.83 -15.32
CA GLY A 311 -29.30 -19.58 -16.44
C GLY A 311 -29.73 -18.42 -17.35
N ASN A 312 -30.75 -17.64 -16.97
CA ASN A 312 -31.17 -16.47 -17.75
C ASN A 312 -30.27 -15.27 -17.43
N PRO A 313 -29.90 -14.43 -18.40
CA PRO A 313 -29.14 -13.21 -18.14
C PRO A 313 -29.87 -12.28 -17.16
N VAL A 314 -29.16 -11.85 -16.13
CA VAL A 314 -29.62 -10.77 -15.24
C VAL A 314 -29.50 -9.46 -16.00
N VAL A 315 -30.56 -8.65 -16.01
CA VAL A 315 -30.58 -7.35 -16.68
C VAL A 315 -30.71 -6.22 -15.65
N ASP A 316 -30.10 -5.10 -15.97
CA ASP A 316 -30.29 -3.85 -15.24
C ASP A 316 -31.75 -3.38 -15.40
N PRO A 317 -32.46 -3.05 -14.30
CA PRO A 317 -33.89 -2.75 -14.35
C PRO A 317 -34.22 -1.44 -15.06
N ASP A 318 -33.28 -0.50 -15.15
CA ASP A 318 -33.48 0.81 -15.75
C ASP A 318 -33.16 0.83 -17.24
N THR A 319 -32.19 0.01 -17.66
CA THR A 319 -31.69 -0.01 -19.04
C THR A 319 -32.04 -1.26 -19.83
N GLU A 320 -32.53 -2.31 -19.17
CA GLU A 320 -32.73 -3.68 -19.70
C GLU A 320 -31.44 -4.31 -20.28
N ALA A 321 -30.27 -3.71 -20.03
CA ALA A 321 -28.99 -4.21 -20.51
C ALA A 321 -28.54 -5.41 -19.66
N PRO A 322 -27.96 -6.47 -20.25
CA PRO A 322 -27.38 -7.57 -19.48
C PRO A 322 -26.26 -7.06 -18.56
N ILE A 323 -26.29 -7.47 -17.31
CA ILE A 323 -25.21 -7.27 -16.34
C ILE A 323 -24.13 -8.31 -16.64
N TYR A 324 -22.87 -7.89 -16.69
CA TYR A 324 -21.74 -8.78 -16.93
C TYR A 324 -20.93 -8.95 -15.66
N ASN A 325 -20.40 -10.16 -15.45
CA ASN A 325 -19.25 -10.35 -14.59
C ASN A 325 -17.99 -9.94 -15.37
N TYR A 326 -17.09 -9.17 -14.77
CA TYR A 326 -15.83 -8.76 -15.38
C TYR A 326 -14.76 -8.49 -14.32
N TRP A 327 -13.51 -8.30 -14.76
CA TRP A 327 -12.40 -7.88 -13.90
C TRP A 327 -12.43 -6.37 -13.70
N ALA A 328 -12.94 -5.94 -12.55
CA ALA A 328 -12.90 -4.57 -12.09
C ALA A 328 -11.57 -4.25 -11.42
N GLN A 329 -11.20 -2.97 -11.43
CA GLN A 329 -9.92 -2.48 -10.95
C GLN A 329 -10.14 -1.35 -9.94
N PHE A 330 -9.55 -1.52 -8.78
CA PHE A 330 -9.67 -0.61 -7.65
C PHE A 330 -8.28 -0.17 -7.23
N GLY A 331 -8.15 1.13 -6.98
CA GLY A 331 -6.95 1.72 -6.44
C GLY A 331 -7.12 1.95 -4.95
N MET A 332 -6.11 1.64 -4.15
CA MET A 332 -6.17 1.94 -2.72
C MET A 332 -5.70 3.38 -2.48
N PHE A 333 -6.61 4.21 -1.99
CA PHE A 333 -6.34 5.58 -1.55
C PHE A 333 -6.57 5.67 -0.05
N TYR A 334 -5.51 5.98 0.71
CA TYR A 334 -5.62 6.18 2.16
C TYR A 334 -6.40 5.04 2.84
N ARG A 335 -6.09 3.77 2.51
CA ARG A 335 -6.75 2.54 2.99
C ARG A 335 -8.21 2.31 2.53
N VAL A 336 -8.77 3.19 1.72
CA VAL A 336 -10.07 2.98 1.09
C VAL A 336 -9.88 2.49 -0.33
N TRP A 337 -10.64 1.48 -0.72
CA TRP A 337 -10.68 1.01 -2.10
C TRP A 337 -11.62 1.89 -2.91
N ASP A 338 -11.12 2.46 -4.00
CA ASP A 338 -11.93 3.28 -4.91
C ASP A 338 -11.88 2.71 -6.33
N TYR A 339 -13.03 2.76 -7.02
CA TYR A 339 -13.15 2.25 -8.37
C TYR A 339 -12.37 3.14 -9.34
N MET A 340 -11.46 2.57 -10.11
CA MET A 340 -10.71 3.35 -11.10
C MET A 340 -11.42 3.36 -12.44
N SER A 341 -12.01 4.51 -12.76
CA SER A 341 -12.59 4.76 -14.08
C SER A 341 -11.54 4.95 -15.18
N THR A 342 -10.30 5.31 -14.81
CA THR A 342 -9.18 5.45 -15.74
C THR A 342 -8.58 4.09 -16.12
N SER A 343 -8.07 3.98 -17.35
CA SER A 343 -7.36 2.77 -17.79
C SER A 343 -6.03 2.62 -17.05
N LEU A 344 -5.57 1.38 -16.86
CA LEU A 344 -4.28 1.08 -16.22
C LEU A 344 -3.12 1.71 -16.99
N ALA A 345 -3.26 1.84 -18.32
CA ALA A 345 -2.26 2.44 -19.19
C ALA A 345 -2.09 3.96 -18.99
N ASN A 346 -3.13 4.65 -18.52
CA ASN A 346 -3.11 6.10 -18.30
C ASN A 346 -2.87 6.49 -16.83
N THR A 347 -2.71 5.50 -15.95
CA THR A 347 -2.57 5.72 -14.51
C THR A 347 -1.10 5.60 -14.13
N ASN A 348 -0.55 6.60 -13.43
CA ASN A 348 0.85 6.60 -13.03
C ASN A 348 1.06 5.55 -11.94
N ALA A 349 2.11 4.76 -12.09
CA ALA A 349 2.33 3.64 -11.20
C ALA A 349 2.70 4.05 -9.76
N ASN A 350 3.15 5.27 -9.56
CA ASN A 350 3.47 5.79 -8.24
C ASN A 350 2.26 6.41 -7.53
N ASP A 351 1.11 6.51 -8.20
CA ASP A 351 -0.12 7.01 -7.58
C ASP A 351 -0.70 5.98 -6.58
N PHE A 352 -0.31 4.70 -6.70
CA PHE A 352 -0.86 3.59 -5.94
C PHE A 352 0.21 2.68 -5.35
N ALA A 353 0.24 2.58 -4.03
CA ALA A 353 0.99 1.54 -3.33
C ALA A 353 0.32 0.16 -3.50
N GLN A 354 -1.02 0.12 -3.56
CA GLN A 354 -1.77 -1.12 -3.78
C GLN A 354 -2.95 -0.93 -4.72
N MET A 355 -3.29 -2.03 -5.38
CA MET A 355 -4.42 -2.16 -6.28
C MET A 355 -5.16 -3.46 -6.01
N ALA A 356 -6.47 -3.47 -6.18
CA ALA A 356 -7.27 -4.69 -6.18
C ALA A 356 -7.85 -4.91 -7.58
N ILE A 357 -7.76 -6.14 -8.06
CA ILE A 357 -8.32 -6.60 -9.32
C ILE A 357 -9.34 -7.68 -8.98
N VAL A 358 -10.62 -7.36 -9.10
CA VAL A 358 -11.70 -8.21 -8.58
C VAL A 358 -12.58 -8.70 -9.72
N TYR A 359 -12.83 -10.00 -9.76
CA TYR A 359 -13.81 -10.58 -10.67
C TYR A 359 -15.17 -10.64 -9.98
N GLY A 360 -16.14 -9.91 -10.51
CA GLY A 360 -17.47 -9.84 -9.93
C GLY A 360 -18.46 -9.14 -10.84
N ASP A 361 -19.66 -8.87 -10.32
CA ASP A 361 -20.75 -8.33 -11.12
C ASP A 361 -20.56 -6.86 -11.48
N GLY A 362 -21.14 -6.46 -12.61
CA GLY A 362 -20.93 -5.13 -13.17
C GLY A 362 -21.58 -3.98 -12.40
N GLY A 363 -22.25 -4.28 -11.29
CA GLY A 363 -22.73 -3.29 -10.32
C GLY A 363 -21.65 -2.78 -9.37
N MET A 364 -20.41 -3.30 -9.47
CA MET A 364 -19.23 -2.93 -8.67
C MET A 364 -18.70 -1.48 -8.87
N GLY A 365 -19.59 -0.52 -9.15
CA GLY A 365 -19.25 0.91 -9.03
C GLY A 365 -18.97 1.31 -7.57
N SER A 366 -19.42 0.52 -6.60
CA SER A 366 -19.09 0.65 -5.18
C SER A 366 -18.15 -0.49 -4.74
N ALA A 367 -17.22 -0.18 -3.83
CA ALA A 367 -16.29 -1.15 -3.24
C ALA A 367 -16.97 -2.16 -2.29
N SER A 368 -18.30 -2.13 -2.16
CA SER A 368 -19.08 -2.88 -1.17
C SER A 368 -19.01 -4.41 -1.33
N GLY A 369 -18.58 -4.92 -2.49
CA GLY A 369 -18.35 -6.36 -2.72
C GLY A 369 -16.89 -6.79 -2.56
N LEU A 370 -15.99 -5.87 -2.22
CA LEU A 370 -14.56 -6.12 -2.17
C LEU A 370 -14.16 -6.61 -0.77
N THR A 371 -13.74 -7.87 -0.68
CA THR A 371 -13.20 -8.45 0.56
C THR A 371 -11.67 -8.57 0.52
N ALA A 372 -11.05 -8.11 -0.56
CA ALA A 372 -9.61 -8.07 -0.74
C ALA A 372 -8.95 -7.37 0.46
N PRO A 373 -8.15 -8.09 1.26
CA PRO A 373 -7.51 -7.48 2.40
C PRO A 373 -6.48 -6.47 1.91
N VAL A 374 -6.35 -5.37 2.65
CA VAL A 374 -5.22 -4.47 2.49
C VAL A 374 -3.97 -5.19 2.99
N TYR A 375 -2.95 -5.31 2.13
CA TYR A 375 -1.70 -5.95 2.53
C TYR A 375 -0.82 -4.97 3.31
N TYR A 376 -0.65 -5.17 4.61
CA TYR A 376 0.24 -4.32 5.41
C TYR A 376 1.63 -4.96 5.54
N ASP A 377 2.63 -4.39 4.86
CA ASP A 377 4.04 -4.74 5.09
C ASP A 377 4.69 -3.94 6.24
N GLY A 378 3.89 -3.10 6.90
CA GLY A 378 4.31 -2.22 7.98
C GLY A 378 5.17 -1.02 7.54
N LYS A 379 5.32 -0.73 6.25
CA LYS A 379 6.27 0.29 5.79
C LYS A 379 5.71 1.52 5.08
N ASN A 380 4.47 1.55 4.56
CA ASN A 380 4.14 2.63 3.60
C ASN A 380 2.68 3.13 3.54
N LEU A 381 1.91 3.03 4.62
CA LEU A 381 0.70 3.85 4.74
C LEU A 381 0.95 4.84 5.87
N ARG A 382 0.94 6.14 5.55
CA ARG A 382 0.95 7.20 6.56
C ARG A 382 -0.27 6.96 7.45
N THR A 383 -0.05 6.34 8.62
CA THR A 383 -1.13 5.97 9.55
C THR A 383 -1.66 7.19 10.30
N ASP A 384 -0.98 8.31 10.12
CA ASP A 384 -1.17 9.60 10.74
C ASP A 384 -1.50 10.65 9.69
N THR A 385 -2.12 10.32 8.54
CA THR A 385 -2.59 11.35 7.58
C THR A 385 -4.03 11.08 7.19
N ALA A 386 -4.87 12.11 7.23
CA ALA A 386 -6.25 12.05 6.77
C ALA A 386 -6.44 12.90 5.50
N MET A 387 -7.19 12.39 4.54
CA MET A 387 -7.79 13.20 3.47
C MET A 387 -9.11 13.78 3.96
N ILE A 388 -9.30 15.07 3.74
CA ILE A 388 -10.44 15.81 4.23
C ILE A 388 -11.11 16.49 3.03
N LEU A 389 -12.32 16.06 2.71
CA LEU A 389 -13.19 16.80 1.80
C LEU A 389 -13.84 17.95 2.57
N VAL A 390 -13.88 19.14 1.98
CA VAL A 390 -14.67 20.26 2.50
C VAL A 390 -15.63 20.69 1.42
N GLU A 391 -16.91 20.81 1.75
CA GLU A 391 -17.98 21.19 0.83
C GLU A 391 -18.97 22.12 1.51
N ASP A 392 -19.41 23.17 0.80
CA ASP A 392 -20.45 24.07 1.33
C ASP A 392 -21.85 23.45 1.22
N GLN A 393 -22.92 24.24 1.12
CA GLN A 393 -24.27 23.70 0.85
C GLN A 393 -24.66 23.82 -0.62
N ASN A 394 -23.79 24.39 -1.46
CA ASN A 394 -24.05 24.75 -2.85
C ASN A 394 -23.27 23.89 -3.85
N GLY A 395 -22.49 22.92 -3.39
CA GLY A 395 -21.67 22.05 -4.22
C GLY A 395 -20.25 22.58 -4.49
N VAL A 396 -19.83 23.65 -3.81
CA VAL A 396 -18.44 24.14 -3.91
C VAL A 396 -17.59 23.34 -2.95
N TYR A 397 -16.60 22.62 -3.47
CA TYR A 397 -15.74 21.75 -2.67
C TYR A 397 -14.26 21.92 -2.97
N PHE A 398 -13.44 21.45 -2.03
CA PHE A 398 -12.02 21.20 -2.23
C PHE A 398 -11.52 20.08 -1.32
N TRP A 399 -10.35 19.55 -1.64
CA TRP A 399 -9.65 18.56 -0.81
C TRP A 399 -8.50 19.21 -0.08
N THR A 400 -8.33 18.82 1.18
CA THR A 400 -7.15 19.10 2.00
C THR A 400 -6.64 17.80 2.62
N GLU A 401 -5.41 17.81 3.10
CA GLU A 401 -4.89 16.75 3.96
C GLU A 401 -4.22 17.37 5.18
N GLY A 402 -3.99 16.57 6.20
CA GLY A 402 -3.14 16.94 7.33
C GLY A 402 -2.74 15.71 8.12
N SER A 403 -1.80 15.88 9.04
CA SER A 403 -1.22 14.76 9.79
C SER A 403 -1.46 14.79 11.30
N GLY A 404 -1.61 13.60 11.89
CA GLY A 404 -1.80 13.40 13.32
C GLY A 404 -2.57 12.13 13.69
N GLU A 405 -2.66 11.86 14.99
CA GLU A 405 -3.32 10.66 15.54
C GLU A 405 -4.84 10.75 15.41
N THR A 406 -5.39 11.95 15.57
CA THR A 406 -6.82 12.24 15.45
C THR A 406 -7.14 13.16 14.28
N ILE A 407 -8.41 13.19 13.86
CA ILE A 407 -8.87 14.14 12.84
C ILE A 407 -8.67 15.59 13.30
N ALA A 408 -8.77 15.88 14.59
CA ALA A 408 -8.44 17.19 15.14
C ALA A 408 -6.97 17.57 14.91
N ASP A 409 -6.04 16.64 15.09
CA ASP A 409 -4.61 16.88 14.84
C ASP A 409 -4.36 17.12 13.34
N CYS A 410 -4.98 16.31 12.47
CA CYS A 410 -4.93 16.51 11.02
C CYS A 410 -5.47 17.87 10.59
N ILE A 411 -6.50 18.39 11.26
CA ILE A 411 -7.04 19.72 11.00
C ILE A 411 -6.06 20.82 11.46
N ASP A 412 -5.43 20.66 12.62
CA ASP A 412 -4.41 21.60 13.11
C ASP A 412 -3.15 21.64 12.21
N ASP A 413 -2.86 20.54 11.50
CA ASP A 413 -1.79 20.39 10.51
C ASP A 413 -2.29 20.39 9.06
N ALA A 414 -3.45 21.00 8.79
CA ALA A 414 -4.03 21.03 7.45
C ALA A 414 -3.10 21.69 6.41
N SER A 415 -3.26 21.31 5.15
CA SER A 415 -2.44 21.80 4.04
C SER A 415 -2.52 23.32 3.87
N ALA A 416 -1.52 23.89 3.20
CA ALA A 416 -1.43 25.31 2.95
C ALA A 416 -2.71 25.87 2.29
N GLY A 417 -3.10 27.09 2.67
CA GLY A 417 -4.29 27.74 2.14
C GLY A 417 -5.62 27.35 2.78
N VAL A 418 -5.59 26.43 3.76
CA VAL A 418 -6.77 25.99 4.49
C VAL A 418 -6.66 26.43 5.95
N THR A 419 -7.73 27.01 6.47
CA THR A 419 -7.85 27.46 7.84
C THR A 419 -9.11 26.89 8.44
N PHE A 420 -8.95 26.20 9.56
CA PHE A 420 -10.04 25.75 10.41
C PHE A 420 -10.01 26.53 11.72
N THR A 421 -11.17 26.97 12.18
CA THR A 421 -11.34 27.55 13.52
C THR A 421 -12.05 26.55 14.40
N MET A 422 -11.35 26.01 15.39
CA MET A 422 -11.92 25.07 16.37
C MET A 422 -12.08 25.69 17.76
N THR A 423 -13.16 25.33 18.46
CA THR A 423 -13.40 25.71 19.87
C THR A 423 -13.40 24.46 20.74
N ASP A 424 -12.71 24.51 21.87
CA ASP A 424 -12.81 23.44 22.87
C ASP A 424 -14.17 23.53 23.58
N VAL A 425 -14.96 22.46 23.48
CA VAL A 425 -16.24 22.28 24.16
C VAL A 425 -16.20 21.05 25.08
N ALA A 426 -17.26 20.80 25.85
CA ALA A 426 -17.29 19.70 26.82
C ALA A 426 -17.11 18.30 26.20
N TRP A 427 -17.34 18.18 24.88
CA TRP A 427 -17.29 16.92 24.13
C TRP A 427 -16.05 16.77 23.23
N GLY A 428 -15.10 17.73 23.30
CA GLY A 428 -13.91 17.77 22.44
C GLY A 428 -13.80 19.07 21.66
N LYS A 429 -13.10 19.07 20.53
CA LYS A 429 -13.03 20.22 19.62
C LYS A 429 -14.25 20.25 18.70
N PHE A 430 -14.84 21.43 18.56
CA PHE A 430 -15.92 21.71 17.62
C PHE A 430 -15.40 22.61 16.49
N VAL A 431 -15.65 22.26 15.23
CA VAL A 431 -15.25 23.04 14.05
C VAL A 431 -16.27 24.15 13.82
N ASN A 432 -15.89 25.39 14.10
CA ASN A 432 -16.79 26.53 13.94
C ASN A 432 -16.77 27.08 12.52
N GLU A 433 -15.59 27.15 11.89
CA GLU A 433 -15.39 27.81 10.60
C GLU A 433 -14.34 27.07 9.78
N ILE A 434 -14.56 27.00 8.46
CA ILE A 434 -13.58 26.55 7.49
C ILE A 434 -13.54 27.59 6.36
N ASN A 435 -12.35 28.14 6.10
CA ASN A 435 -12.07 29.11 5.02
C ASN A 435 -13.19 30.15 4.80
N GLY A 436 -13.49 30.96 5.83
CA GLY A 436 -14.41 32.10 5.73
C GLY A 436 -15.89 31.76 5.91
N LEU A 437 -16.28 30.48 5.94
CA LEU A 437 -17.66 30.06 6.20
C LEU A 437 -17.81 29.53 7.63
N ALA A 438 -18.41 30.34 8.48
CA ALA A 438 -18.65 30.06 9.90
C ALA A 438 -20.04 29.47 10.14
N SER A 439 -20.13 28.61 11.15
CA SER A 439 -21.40 28.13 11.71
C SER A 439 -22.16 29.31 12.30
N THR A 440 -23.48 29.25 12.25
CA THR A 440 -24.35 30.26 12.83
C THR A 440 -24.46 30.09 14.35
N ASP A 441 -24.68 31.19 15.07
CA ASP A 441 -24.82 31.18 16.54
C ASP A 441 -26.01 30.34 17.03
N ASP A 442 -27.04 30.18 16.19
CA ASP A 442 -28.25 29.42 16.45
C ASP A 442 -28.23 27.99 15.88
N PHE A 443 -27.11 27.59 15.26
CA PHE A 443 -26.94 26.31 14.57
C PHE A 443 -27.94 26.05 13.42
N SER A 444 -28.57 27.10 12.88
CA SER A 444 -29.27 27.01 11.59
C SER A 444 -28.34 26.68 10.42
N GLY A 445 -27.03 26.92 10.56
CA GLY A 445 -26.00 26.42 9.66
C GLY A 445 -24.75 25.99 10.44
N TYR A 446 -24.20 24.81 10.15
CA TYR A 446 -22.99 24.31 10.82
C TYR A 446 -22.23 23.28 9.97
N TRP A 447 -20.98 22.99 10.37
CA TRP A 447 -20.16 21.96 9.76
C TRP A 447 -20.47 20.57 10.33
N SER A 448 -21.00 19.69 9.50
CA SER A 448 -21.26 18.29 9.85
C SER A 448 -20.11 17.38 9.38
N LEU A 449 -19.67 16.47 10.26
CA LEU A 449 -18.59 15.53 9.98
C LEU A 449 -19.15 14.20 9.47
N TYR A 450 -18.64 13.76 8.33
CA TYR A 450 -18.92 12.46 7.75
C TYR A 450 -17.63 11.65 7.61
N ILE A 451 -17.75 10.34 7.73
CA ILE A 451 -16.70 9.36 7.47
C ILE A 451 -17.05 8.60 6.20
N LEU A 452 -16.04 8.24 5.41
CA LEU A 452 -16.26 7.42 4.23
C LEU A 452 -16.10 5.94 4.60
N GLU A 453 -17.21 5.22 4.65
CA GLU A 453 -17.26 3.79 4.95
C GLU A 453 -17.78 3.01 3.73
N ASN A 454 -17.00 2.05 3.23
CA ASN A 454 -17.39 1.19 2.10
C ASN A 454 -17.81 1.95 0.82
N GLY A 455 -17.27 3.17 0.63
CA GLY A 455 -17.60 4.03 -0.50
C GLY A 455 -18.83 4.91 -0.30
N GLU A 456 -19.46 4.87 0.88
CA GLU A 456 -20.61 5.71 1.25
C GLU A 456 -20.22 6.68 2.35
N TRP A 457 -20.76 7.91 2.29
CA TRP A 457 -20.57 8.90 3.35
C TRP A 457 -21.57 8.66 4.47
N VAL A 458 -21.06 8.39 5.66
CA VAL A 458 -21.86 8.13 6.86
C VAL A 458 -21.62 9.26 7.86
N SER A 459 -22.69 9.82 8.42
CA SER A 459 -22.58 10.85 9.46
C SER A 459 -21.83 10.28 10.66
N SER A 460 -20.86 11.01 11.18
CA SER A 460 -20.12 10.54 12.35
C SER A 460 -20.88 10.83 13.63
N ASP A 461 -20.97 9.82 14.50
CA ASP A 461 -21.46 9.98 15.88
C ASP A 461 -20.37 10.51 16.84
N LEU A 462 -19.14 10.66 16.35
CA LEU A 462 -17.97 11.11 17.10
C LEU A 462 -17.51 12.49 16.62
N GLY A 463 -16.96 13.29 17.52
CA GLY A 463 -16.29 14.55 17.17
C GLY A 463 -14.84 14.34 16.72
N VAL A 464 -14.26 15.35 16.06
CA VAL A 464 -12.90 15.29 15.48
C VAL A 464 -11.79 14.91 16.45
N SER A 465 -11.95 15.18 17.76
CA SER A 465 -10.97 14.79 18.79
C SER A 465 -11.02 13.31 19.17
N SER A 466 -12.07 12.59 18.77
CA SER A 466 -12.31 11.19 19.12
C SER A 466 -12.19 10.25 17.91
N LEU A 467 -12.23 10.77 16.68
CA LEU A 467 -11.91 9.99 15.49
C LEU A 467 -10.40 9.88 15.34
N THR A 468 -9.91 8.65 15.32
CA THR A 468 -8.53 8.31 14.97
C THR A 468 -8.35 8.36 13.46
N THR A 469 -7.22 8.89 13.02
CA THR A 469 -6.81 8.91 11.61
C THR A 469 -6.58 7.49 11.07
N GLU A 470 -6.16 6.56 11.93
CA GLU A 470 -5.90 5.16 11.56
C GLU A 470 -7.16 4.45 11.04
N ASP A 471 -8.28 4.67 11.73
CA ASP A 471 -9.56 4.05 11.42
C ASP A 471 -10.40 4.90 10.44
N ASN A 472 -10.14 6.21 10.39
CA ASN A 472 -10.91 7.17 9.59
C ASN A 472 -9.99 8.00 8.67
N PRO A 473 -9.27 7.37 7.74
CA PRO A 473 -8.25 8.03 6.93
C PRO A 473 -8.84 8.96 5.85
N VAL A 474 -10.16 8.89 5.61
CA VAL A 474 -10.90 9.81 4.74
C VAL A 474 -12.16 10.30 5.45
N VAL A 475 -12.27 11.62 5.61
CA VAL A 475 -13.41 12.29 6.24
C VAL A 475 -13.91 13.46 5.39
N GLY A 476 -15.12 13.93 5.66
CA GLY A 476 -15.73 15.05 4.95
C GLY A 476 -16.39 16.01 5.92
N PHE A 477 -16.16 17.31 5.72
CA PHE A 477 -16.91 18.39 6.35
C PHE A 477 -17.88 18.97 5.34
N PHE A 478 -19.17 18.79 5.62
CA PHE A 478 -20.25 19.30 4.81
C PHE A 478 -20.96 20.41 5.58
N TYR A 479 -21.04 21.59 4.98
CA TYR A 479 -21.85 22.65 5.57
C TYR A 479 -23.32 22.32 5.38
N VAL A 480 -24.06 22.20 6.48
CA VAL A 480 -25.47 21.84 6.46
C VAL A 480 -26.31 22.96 7.02
N GLU A 481 -27.48 23.16 6.43
CA GLU A 481 -28.52 24.02 6.99
C GLU A 481 -29.51 23.14 7.75
N ALA A 482 -29.92 23.58 8.94
CA ALA A 482 -30.81 22.83 9.82
C ALA A 482 -31.99 23.65 10.29
N GLU A 483 -33.09 22.97 10.62
CA GLU A 483 -34.21 23.61 11.31
C GLU A 483 -33.77 24.11 12.70
N THR A 484 -34.20 25.32 13.07
CA THR A 484 -33.87 25.92 14.38
C THR A 484 -34.80 25.43 15.51
N GLU A 485 -35.93 24.83 15.15
CA GLU A 485 -36.90 24.24 16.08
C GLU A 485 -36.80 22.71 15.99
N GLU A 486 -36.82 22.03 17.14
CA GLU A 486 -36.60 20.58 17.15
C GLU A 486 -37.62 19.78 16.31
N PRO A 487 -37.17 18.69 15.64
CA PRO A 487 -35.80 18.15 15.65
C PRO A 487 -34.90 18.91 14.68
N TYR A 488 -33.65 19.21 15.05
CA TYR A 488 -32.62 19.84 14.21
C TYR A 488 -32.28 19.01 12.97
N GLY A 489 -33.23 18.87 12.05
CA GLY A 489 -33.13 18.10 10.83
C GLY A 489 -32.37 18.92 9.80
N ILE A 490 -31.44 18.26 9.11
CA ILE A 490 -30.75 18.85 7.96
C ILE A 490 -31.80 19.09 6.87
N VAL A 491 -31.93 20.34 6.42
CA VAL A 491 -32.84 20.78 5.35
C VAL A 491 -32.11 21.05 4.03
N ALA A 492 -30.81 21.34 4.08
CA ALA A 492 -29.95 21.51 2.90
C ALA A 492 -28.48 21.17 3.22
N GLY A 493 -27.69 20.89 2.18
CA GLY A 493 -26.27 20.48 2.29
C GLY A 493 -26.09 18.99 2.62
N GLY A 494 -24.86 18.57 2.85
CA GLY A 494 -24.52 17.17 3.11
C GLY A 494 -24.24 16.34 1.84
N PRO A 495 -23.65 15.15 1.99
CA PRO A 495 -23.11 14.37 0.88
C PRO A 495 -24.15 13.90 -0.14
N ASP A 496 -25.41 13.75 0.26
CA ASP A 496 -26.48 13.29 -0.63
C ASP A 496 -26.92 14.37 -1.65
N ASN A 497 -26.64 15.64 -1.35
CA ASN A 497 -27.08 16.76 -2.17
C ASN A 497 -26.05 17.16 -3.24
N VAL A 498 -24.87 16.53 -3.23
CA VAL A 498 -23.73 16.92 -4.08
C VAL A 498 -23.08 15.68 -4.68
N ILE A 499 -22.69 15.79 -5.95
CA ILE A 499 -21.85 14.75 -6.57
C ILE A 499 -20.44 14.92 -6.02
N VAL A 500 -20.15 14.18 -4.94
CA VAL A 500 -18.83 14.15 -4.35
C VAL A 500 -17.84 13.55 -5.36
N PRO A 501 -16.73 14.23 -5.68
CA PRO A 501 -15.69 13.65 -6.52
C PRO A 501 -15.14 12.37 -5.87
N SER A 502 -14.81 11.38 -6.69
CA SER A 502 -14.11 10.17 -6.23
C SER A 502 -12.79 10.57 -5.55
N ILE A 503 -12.43 9.89 -4.46
CA ILE A 503 -11.16 10.13 -3.73
C ILE A 503 -9.98 9.98 -4.69
N SER A 504 -10.10 9.12 -5.69
CA SER A 504 -9.05 8.94 -6.71
C SER A 504 -8.70 10.21 -7.49
N SER A 505 -9.65 11.13 -7.58
CA SER A 505 -9.49 12.44 -8.20
C SER A 505 -9.13 13.54 -7.21
N ALA A 506 -9.04 13.21 -5.91
CA ALA A 506 -8.69 14.18 -4.88
C ALA A 506 -7.29 14.74 -5.10
N LYS A 507 -7.20 16.07 -5.09
CA LYS A 507 -5.95 16.81 -5.26
C LYS A 507 -5.93 17.93 -4.24
N VAL A 508 -4.91 17.89 -3.39
CA VAL A 508 -4.68 18.88 -2.35
C VAL A 508 -3.78 19.98 -2.89
N TRP A 509 -4.16 21.23 -2.63
CA TRP A 509 -3.28 22.35 -2.92
C TRP A 509 -2.11 22.37 -1.93
N ASP A 510 -0.89 22.39 -2.46
CA ASP A 510 0.34 22.30 -1.68
C ASP A 510 0.92 23.67 -1.31
N GLY A 511 0.18 24.75 -1.57
CA GLY A 511 0.61 26.12 -1.31
C GLY A 511 1.65 26.64 -2.30
N LYS A 512 1.92 25.93 -3.41
CA LYS A 512 2.83 26.42 -4.46
C LYS A 512 2.36 27.74 -5.03
N THR A 513 3.34 28.57 -5.34
CA THR A 513 3.15 29.88 -5.97
C THR A 513 3.65 29.92 -7.42
N ASP A 514 3.93 28.77 -8.00
CA ASP A 514 4.32 28.68 -9.41
C ASP A 514 3.11 29.02 -10.28
N GLY A 515 3.30 29.93 -11.24
CA GLY A 515 2.23 30.37 -12.13
C GLY A 515 1.31 31.43 -11.52
N THR A 516 0.00 31.31 -11.77
CA THR A 516 -1.02 32.20 -11.20
C THR A 516 -1.82 31.44 -10.15
N ILE A 517 -2.00 32.03 -8.97
CA ILE A 517 -2.86 31.49 -7.92
C ILE A 517 -4.29 31.99 -8.16
N PHE A 518 -5.25 31.08 -8.18
CA PHE A 518 -6.67 31.39 -8.26
C PHE A 518 -7.32 31.08 -6.92
N GLY A 519 -7.78 32.11 -6.22
CA GLY A 519 -8.73 31.95 -5.13
C GLY A 519 -10.14 31.80 -5.73
N ILE A 520 -10.86 30.76 -5.37
CA ILE A 520 -12.24 30.53 -5.79
C ILE A 520 -13.13 30.67 -4.55
N GLN A 521 -14.22 31.43 -4.64
CA GLN A 521 -15.19 31.63 -3.56
C GLN A 521 -16.62 31.38 -4.05
N GLY A 522 -17.36 30.55 -3.31
CA GLY A 522 -18.79 30.31 -3.54
C GLY A 522 -19.67 31.42 -2.97
N GLU A 523 -20.99 31.33 -3.22
CA GLU A 523 -21.97 32.29 -2.65
C GLU A 523 -22.06 32.21 -1.12
N SER A 524 -21.75 31.04 -0.54
CA SER A 524 -21.66 30.83 0.91
C SER A 524 -20.53 31.62 1.57
N GLY A 525 -19.53 32.05 0.81
CA GLY A 525 -18.29 32.63 1.32
C GLY A 525 -17.17 31.62 1.56
N LEU A 526 -17.43 30.31 1.41
CA LEU A 526 -16.37 29.30 1.39
C LEU A 526 -15.40 29.60 0.25
N TYR A 527 -14.09 29.60 0.56
CA TYR A 527 -13.05 29.77 -0.46
C TYR A 527 -11.96 28.71 -0.40
N PHE A 528 -11.21 28.58 -1.49
CA PHE A 528 -10.00 27.76 -1.57
C PHE A 528 -9.10 28.26 -2.70
N TYR A 529 -7.89 27.70 -2.81
CA TYR A 529 -6.91 28.10 -3.82
C TYR A 529 -6.52 26.93 -4.72
N ILE A 530 -6.22 27.25 -5.97
CA ILE A 530 -5.59 26.36 -6.95
C ILE A 530 -4.54 27.15 -7.74
N ASN A 531 -3.58 26.48 -8.36
CA ASN A 531 -2.63 27.14 -9.25
C ASN A 531 -2.17 26.24 -10.40
N ASP A 532 -1.73 26.87 -11.48
CA ASP A 532 -0.97 26.21 -12.54
C ASP A 532 -0.13 27.26 -13.28
N ALA A 533 0.98 26.83 -13.90
CA ALA A 533 1.88 27.69 -14.66
C ALA A 533 1.71 27.56 -16.20
N THR A 534 0.88 26.62 -16.65
CA THR A 534 0.71 26.21 -18.04
C THR A 534 -0.16 27.20 -18.81
N GLY A 535 0.41 27.83 -19.83
CA GLY A 535 -0.28 28.76 -20.71
C GLY A 535 0.19 30.21 -20.57
N GLU A 536 0.05 30.96 -21.65
CA GLU A 536 0.39 32.39 -21.73
C GLU A 536 -0.84 33.27 -21.45
N LYS A 537 -2.04 32.71 -21.64
CA LYS A 537 -3.31 33.39 -21.37
C LYS A 537 -3.90 32.95 -20.05
N MET A 538 -4.65 33.86 -19.44
CA MET A 538 -5.26 33.58 -18.15
C MET A 538 -6.29 32.45 -18.21
N SER A 539 -7.04 32.33 -19.31
CA SER A 539 -7.98 31.21 -19.51
C SER A 539 -7.25 29.86 -19.64
N GLU A 540 -6.08 29.82 -20.27
CA GLU A 540 -5.26 28.61 -20.39
C GLU A 540 -4.77 28.14 -19.01
N ARG A 541 -4.24 29.06 -18.18
CA ARG A 541 -3.81 28.74 -16.82
C ARG A 541 -4.96 28.33 -15.92
N PHE A 542 -6.09 29.03 -15.99
CA PHE A 542 -7.25 28.67 -15.19
C PHE A 542 -7.77 27.28 -15.56
N LYS A 543 -7.88 26.98 -16.87
CA LYS A 543 -8.26 25.65 -17.35
C LYS A 543 -7.28 24.55 -16.91
N ALA A 544 -5.98 24.83 -16.95
CA ALA A 544 -4.96 23.90 -16.47
C ALA A 544 -5.09 23.66 -14.97
N ALA A 545 -5.27 24.71 -14.17
CA ALA A 545 -5.50 24.61 -12.74
C ALA A 545 -6.77 23.82 -12.42
N THR A 546 -7.91 24.14 -13.00
CA THR A 546 -9.15 23.40 -12.75
C THR A 546 -9.03 21.93 -13.13
N ALA A 547 -8.31 21.60 -14.22
CA ALA A 547 -8.03 20.22 -14.58
C ALA A 547 -7.08 19.51 -13.59
N ALA A 548 -6.05 20.22 -13.12
CA ALA A 548 -5.07 19.69 -12.16
C ALA A 548 -5.70 19.38 -10.80
N TYR A 549 -6.75 20.10 -10.41
CA TYR A 549 -7.49 19.91 -9.15
C TYR A 549 -8.87 19.25 -9.34
N SER A 550 -9.14 18.69 -10.52
CA SER A 550 -10.40 17.99 -10.84
C SER A 550 -11.68 18.82 -10.61
N ILE A 551 -11.59 20.14 -10.77
CA ILE A 551 -12.71 21.07 -10.63
C ILE A 551 -13.47 21.14 -11.97
N PRO A 552 -14.79 20.84 -12.00
CA PRO A 552 -15.59 21.00 -13.20
C PRO A 552 -15.64 22.47 -13.62
N TYR A 553 -15.24 22.76 -14.86
CA TYR A 553 -15.16 24.11 -15.40
C TYR A 553 -15.63 24.15 -16.85
N GLU A 554 -16.51 25.10 -17.17
CA GLU A 554 -16.93 25.42 -18.52
C GLU A 554 -16.62 26.88 -18.87
N GLU A 555 -16.00 27.09 -20.02
CA GLU A 555 -15.66 28.42 -20.54
C GLU A 555 -16.81 28.98 -21.42
N SER A 556 -17.03 30.29 -21.36
CA SER A 556 -17.91 31.03 -22.27
C SER A 556 -17.12 32.06 -23.08
N ALA A 557 -17.75 32.62 -24.12
CA ALA A 557 -17.15 33.72 -24.89
C ALA A 557 -16.84 34.97 -24.03
N TYR A 558 -17.46 35.08 -22.85
CA TYR A 558 -17.33 36.22 -21.94
C TYR A 558 -16.52 35.89 -20.68
N GLY A 559 -15.97 34.68 -20.55
CA GLY A 559 -15.20 34.25 -19.38
C GLY A 559 -15.66 32.88 -18.88
N ILE A 560 -16.15 32.83 -17.65
CA ILE A 560 -16.54 31.58 -16.99
C ILE A 560 -18.03 31.34 -17.21
N SER A 561 -18.40 30.18 -17.77
CA SER A 561 -19.80 29.75 -17.94
C SER A 561 -20.31 29.10 -16.66
N SER A 562 -19.54 28.14 -16.13
CA SER A 562 -19.83 27.44 -14.88
C SER A 562 -18.55 26.93 -14.21
N ILE A 563 -18.60 26.81 -12.88
CA ILE A 563 -17.65 26.06 -12.05
C ILE A 563 -18.49 25.18 -11.12
N PHE A 564 -18.09 23.94 -10.89
CA PHE A 564 -18.87 22.96 -10.11
C PHE A 564 -20.29 22.72 -10.68
N GLY A 565 -20.51 23.00 -11.96
CA GLY A 565 -21.85 22.99 -12.59
C GLY A 565 -22.73 24.19 -12.22
N ILE A 566 -22.25 25.11 -11.39
CA ILE A 566 -22.94 26.33 -10.98
C ILE A 566 -22.79 27.37 -12.09
N GLY A 567 -23.85 27.62 -12.85
CA GLY A 567 -23.90 28.61 -13.92
C GLY A 567 -24.46 29.96 -13.48
N THR A 568 -24.69 30.86 -14.46
CA THR A 568 -25.41 32.11 -14.19
C THR A 568 -26.86 31.82 -13.83
N THR A 569 -27.30 32.27 -12.65
CA THR A 569 -28.70 32.19 -12.23
C THR A 569 -29.33 33.57 -12.23
N LYS A 570 -30.61 33.63 -12.59
CA LYS A 570 -31.40 34.87 -12.56
C LYS A 570 -32.27 34.84 -11.31
N LYS A 571 -32.11 35.85 -10.47
CA LYS A 571 -32.92 36.13 -9.28
C LYS A 571 -33.74 37.40 -9.49
N THR A 572 -34.76 37.58 -8.66
CA THR A 572 -35.53 38.82 -8.60
C THR A 572 -35.30 39.41 -7.20
N ASP A 573 -34.77 40.62 -7.13
CA ASP A 573 -34.57 41.29 -5.84
C ASP A 573 -35.90 41.72 -5.18
N GLU A 574 -35.81 42.25 -3.97
CA GLU A 574 -36.97 42.73 -3.21
C GLU A 574 -37.75 43.85 -3.93
N GLU A 575 -37.11 44.58 -4.85
CA GLU A 575 -37.72 45.65 -5.65
C GLU A 575 -38.36 45.13 -6.95
N GLY A 576 -38.26 43.83 -7.23
CA GLY A 576 -38.79 43.21 -8.43
C GLY A 576 -37.88 43.33 -9.66
N LYS A 577 -36.62 43.73 -9.48
CA LYS A 577 -35.63 43.88 -10.55
C LYS A 577 -34.84 42.57 -10.71
N ASP A 578 -34.54 42.26 -11.96
CA ASP A 578 -33.69 41.12 -12.30
C ASP A 578 -32.25 41.35 -11.80
N VAL A 579 -31.78 40.47 -10.93
CA VAL A 579 -30.39 40.37 -10.47
C VAL A 579 -29.83 39.04 -10.95
N TYR A 580 -28.55 39.00 -11.25
CA TYR A 580 -27.90 37.78 -11.73
C TYR A 580 -26.80 37.38 -10.76
N SER A 581 -26.73 36.10 -10.45
CA SER A 581 -25.60 35.50 -9.75
C SER A 581 -24.71 34.84 -10.79
N TYR A 582 -23.43 35.19 -10.82
CA TYR A 582 -22.49 34.71 -11.82
C TYR A 582 -21.07 34.68 -11.27
N TRP A 583 -20.17 33.96 -11.96
CA TRP A 583 -18.75 33.93 -11.64
C TRP A 583 -18.06 35.21 -12.12
N ALA A 584 -17.74 36.10 -11.18
CA ALA A 584 -16.98 37.32 -11.41
C ALA A 584 -15.47 37.06 -11.24
N GLN A 585 -14.67 37.88 -11.92
CA GLN A 585 -13.22 37.71 -12.00
C GLN A 585 -12.49 39.00 -11.58
N TYR A 586 -11.54 38.84 -10.68
CA TYR A 586 -10.78 39.93 -10.08
C TYR A 586 -9.29 39.62 -10.16
N GLY A 587 -8.50 40.63 -10.49
CA GLY A 587 -7.05 40.55 -10.48
C GLY A 587 -6.49 41.29 -9.26
N LEU A 588 -5.47 40.73 -8.63
CA LEU A 588 -4.80 41.42 -7.53
C LEU A 588 -3.94 42.57 -8.07
N LYS A 589 -4.30 43.82 -7.73
CA LYS A 589 -3.60 45.03 -8.17
C LYS A 589 -3.37 45.97 -7.00
N ASP A 590 -2.13 46.42 -6.82
CA ASP A 590 -1.73 47.35 -5.75
C ASP A 590 -2.14 46.88 -4.34
N GLY A 591 -2.17 45.56 -4.12
CA GLY A 591 -2.54 44.95 -2.83
C GLY A 591 -4.04 44.87 -2.55
N ALA A 592 -4.89 45.07 -3.57
CA ALA A 592 -6.34 44.93 -3.46
C ALA A 592 -6.92 44.19 -4.67
N TRP A 593 -8.04 43.49 -4.45
CA TRP A 593 -8.80 42.89 -5.53
C TRP A 593 -9.45 43.96 -6.39
N ALA A 594 -9.18 43.93 -7.70
CA ALA A 594 -9.75 44.86 -8.66
C ALA A 594 -10.52 44.08 -9.74
N TYR A 595 -11.74 44.53 -10.04
CA TYR A 595 -12.55 43.94 -11.10
C TYR A 595 -11.80 43.97 -12.44
N MET A 596 -11.87 42.88 -13.19
CA MET A 596 -11.21 42.80 -14.48
C MET A 596 -12.15 43.17 -15.63
N ASP A 597 -11.87 44.30 -16.27
CA ASP A 597 -12.60 44.76 -17.46
C ASP A 597 -12.28 43.92 -18.72
N THR A 598 -11.27 43.05 -18.65
CA THR A 598 -10.87 42.14 -19.73
C THR A 598 -11.21 40.70 -19.39
N THR A 599 -11.72 39.95 -20.38
CA THR A 599 -12.01 38.51 -20.22
C THR A 599 -10.72 37.70 -20.04
N LEU A 600 -10.82 36.50 -19.43
CA LEU A 600 -9.65 35.62 -19.21
C LEU A 600 -8.84 35.33 -20.50
N PRO A 601 -9.46 35.07 -21.67
CA PRO A 601 -8.71 34.83 -22.91
C PRO A 601 -7.89 36.02 -23.40
N ASN A 602 -8.31 37.24 -23.05
CA ASN A 602 -7.67 38.47 -23.48
C ASN A 602 -6.63 39.00 -22.48
N THR A 603 -6.53 38.39 -21.30
CA THR A 603 -5.60 38.80 -20.25
C THR A 603 -4.32 37.98 -20.33
N ASN A 604 -3.15 38.62 -20.24
CA ASN A 604 -1.88 37.89 -20.15
C ASN A 604 -1.76 37.28 -18.76
N ALA A 605 -1.40 36.00 -18.69
CA ALA A 605 -1.33 35.30 -17.41
C ALA A 605 -0.26 35.89 -16.46
N ASN A 606 0.72 36.61 -16.99
CA ASN A 606 1.75 37.29 -16.21
C ASN A 606 1.35 38.69 -15.71
N ASP A 607 0.18 39.21 -16.10
CA ASP A 607 -0.31 40.50 -15.63
C ASP A 607 -0.74 40.44 -14.16
N PHE A 608 -1.12 39.24 -13.68
CA PHE A 608 -1.58 39.00 -12.31
C PHE A 608 -0.93 37.74 -11.73
N ALA A 609 -0.24 37.90 -10.60
CA ALA A 609 0.27 36.77 -9.82
C ALA A 609 -0.87 36.02 -9.11
N GLN A 610 -1.96 36.71 -8.79
CA GLN A 610 -3.13 36.13 -8.14
C GLN A 610 -4.43 36.68 -8.74
N MET A 611 -5.44 35.83 -8.77
CA MET A 611 -6.79 36.15 -9.17
C MET A 611 -7.81 35.61 -8.16
N ALA A 612 -8.93 36.31 -8.04
CA ALA A 612 -10.10 35.85 -7.31
C ALA A 612 -11.25 35.60 -8.31
N ILE A 613 -11.87 34.43 -8.21
CA ILE A 613 -13.03 34.00 -8.97
C ILE A 613 -14.17 33.79 -7.98
N VAL A 614 -15.19 34.64 -8.01
CA VAL A 614 -16.21 34.72 -6.95
C VAL A 614 -17.59 34.53 -7.55
N TYR A 615 -18.38 33.61 -6.99
CA TYR A 615 -19.79 33.47 -7.30
C TYR A 615 -20.63 34.31 -6.35
N GLY A 616 -21.51 35.16 -6.88
CA GLY A 616 -22.40 35.96 -6.06
C GLY A 616 -23.29 36.88 -6.89
N ASP A 617 -24.21 37.55 -6.20
CA ASP A 617 -25.13 38.50 -6.80
C ASP A 617 -24.41 39.79 -7.21
N GLY A 618 -24.66 40.27 -8.44
CA GLY A 618 -24.15 41.58 -8.83
C GLY A 618 -24.76 42.11 -10.13
N GLY A 619 -24.82 43.44 -10.25
CA GLY A 619 -24.87 44.10 -11.56
C GLY A 619 -23.51 44.02 -12.28
N MET A 620 -23.50 44.16 -13.61
CA MET A 620 -22.23 44.32 -14.34
C MET A 620 -21.50 45.57 -13.81
N GLY A 621 -20.37 45.37 -13.11
CA GLY A 621 -19.56 46.43 -12.51
C GLY A 621 -19.88 46.77 -11.05
N GLU A 622 -20.79 46.03 -10.41
CA GLU A 622 -20.95 46.08 -8.95
C GLU A 622 -19.94 45.12 -8.29
N THR A 623 -19.36 45.54 -7.17
CA THR A 623 -18.42 44.72 -6.40
C THR A 623 -19.19 43.65 -5.65
N VAL A 624 -18.89 42.39 -5.97
CA VAL A 624 -19.25 41.24 -5.12
C VAL A 624 -18.36 41.30 -3.87
N ASP A 625 -18.87 40.89 -2.71
CA ASP A 625 -18.07 40.81 -1.48
C ASP A 625 -17.03 39.70 -1.59
N ILE A 626 -15.77 40.11 -1.78
CA ILE A 626 -14.62 39.20 -1.86
C ILE A 626 -14.03 39.08 -0.46
N THR A 627 -14.15 37.91 0.14
CA THR A 627 -13.56 37.58 1.44
C THR A 627 -12.26 36.80 1.30
N ILE A 628 -11.94 36.33 0.09
CA ILE A 628 -10.69 35.62 -0.22
C ILE A 628 -9.47 36.43 0.25
N PRO A 629 -8.69 35.91 1.21
CA PRO A 629 -7.44 36.52 1.61
C PRO A 629 -6.44 36.60 0.44
N ILE A 630 -5.57 37.60 0.46
CA ILE A 630 -4.41 37.60 -0.45
C ILE A 630 -3.44 36.53 0.05
N TYR A 631 -3.13 35.55 -0.79
CA TYR A 631 -2.19 34.52 -0.40
C TYR A 631 -0.76 35.08 -0.35
N VAL A 632 -0.06 34.88 0.75
CA VAL A 632 1.35 35.24 0.89
C VAL A 632 2.09 33.95 1.23
N SER A 633 3.00 33.52 0.35
CA SER A 633 3.84 32.36 0.67
C SER A 633 4.72 32.70 1.86
N ASN A 634 4.62 31.89 2.90
CA ASN A 634 5.49 31.98 4.07
C ASN A 634 6.94 31.61 3.76
#